data_AF-Q9HMZ3-F1
#
_entry.id   AF-Q9HMZ3-F1
#
_cell.length_a   1.000
_cell.length_b   1.000
_cell.length_c   1.000
_cell.angle_alpha   90.00
_cell.angle_beta   90.00
_cell.angle_gamma   90.00
#
_symmetry.space_group_name_H-M   'P 1'
#
loop_
_entity.id
_entity.type
_entity.pdbx_description
1 polymer ?
#
loop_
_entity_poly.entity_id
_entity_poly.type
_entity_poly.pdbx_seq_one_letter_code
_entity_poly.pdbx_strand_id
1 'polypeptide(L)'
;MAVAIFLYGVYQRFATYARGSEDPTERLSNLPGRVVSAAKLVASNEKQFDRDLVAGLMHTFILWGFLTLLIGTTILAIDMDVWTKALGQSSFFVGEFYLSYSLVMDAMGLLFVVGVGVAIYRRYWVRNQRLWGKHTSREDDAFVWALFLLGVGGYVTEGVRILGTGFPSFETVSFVGWFVADVLSAAGVDGSLAAAAYPAIWWSHSILALGFVAAVPYAKPFHMISSYANLVARDADAGRRLPRVPADASPEEIGPSEIEDFSWKQLLDHDACTKCGRCSSVCPAKAAGRPLDPRDVILDLKSYREGVASGDREEVDIVADGGTSVIDASTMESCMSCMACMDACPVDIEHVTQFTEMNRRLTESGQMNKNVEDAVMNAFQKGNTFGEPDRKRPDWADDLDFEVPDAREQSVEYLWYVGDYPSYDERNQHIARSLATVFETAGVDYGILYEDEQNDGNDIRRVGEEGLYEMLAEDNIAAFDDCDYEKTVCTDPHSYNTFSNEYDQFGFENADSVYHYTQVVEGLVNEGALGLSGTELDDTVTYHDPCHLGRYNGEFEAPREVVRATGVTLDEMPRNRSDSFCCGGGGGGLWMDFDEEPKPSEERIREALEDTDAGPDVDRFVVACPMCMTMYEDGRKTGGYEDDIEITDVTELLVEAIEASGSAAASGVSETPAAAD
;
A
#
# COMPACT_ATOMS: atom_id res chain seq x y z
N MET A 1 3.30 -40.79 -4.51
CA MET A 1 3.42 -40.38 -3.08
C MET A 1 3.55 -38.87 -2.95
N ALA A 2 4.61 -38.24 -3.47
CA ALA A 2 4.80 -36.78 -3.37
C ALA A 2 3.57 -35.96 -3.81
N VAL A 3 2.98 -36.29 -4.97
CA VAL A 3 1.74 -35.65 -5.45
C VAL A 3 0.57 -35.82 -4.47
N ALA A 4 0.42 -36.98 -3.83
CA ALA A 4 -0.66 -37.21 -2.88
C ALA A 4 -0.48 -36.39 -1.58
N ILE A 5 0.76 -36.29 -1.08
CA ILE A 5 1.12 -35.44 0.06
C ILE A 5 0.85 -33.97 -0.28
N PHE A 6 1.28 -33.54 -1.47
CA PHE A 6 1.02 -32.20 -1.98
C PHE A 6 -0.49 -31.88 -2.01
N LEU A 7 -1.29 -32.74 -2.66
CA LEU A 7 -2.74 -32.53 -2.79
C LEU A 7 -3.45 -32.51 -1.43
N TYR A 8 -3.03 -33.38 -0.50
CA TYR A 8 -3.58 -33.39 0.85
C TYR A 8 -3.23 -32.11 1.62
N GLY A 9 -2.00 -31.64 1.55
CA GLY A 9 -1.61 -30.38 2.19
C GLY A 9 -2.33 -29.18 1.62
N VAL A 10 -2.49 -29.11 0.30
CA VAL A 10 -3.31 -28.07 -0.35
C VAL A 10 -4.75 -28.14 0.15
N TYR A 11 -5.36 -29.33 0.21
CA TYR A 11 -6.69 -29.51 0.77
C TYR A 11 -6.80 -29.00 2.22
N GLN A 12 -5.81 -29.29 3.08
CA GLN A 12 -5.80 -28.80 4.46
C GLN A 12 -5.77 -27.26 4.55
N ARG A 13 -5.03 -26.59 3.65
CA ARG A 13 -5.01 -25.12 3.56
C ARG A 13 -6.40 -24.57 3.21
N PHE A 14 -7.02 -25.09 2.15
CA PHE A 14 -8.37 -24.67 1.75
C PHE A 14 -9.44 -25.00 2.79
N ALA A 15 -9.34 -26.15 3.46
CA ALA A 15 -10.23 -26.50 4.56
C ALA A 15 -10.10 -25.54 5.75
N THR A 16 -8.92 -24.94 5.94
CA THR A 16 -8.72 -23.90 6.95
C THR A 16 -9.42 -22.60 6.55
N TYR A 17 -9.29 -22.16 5.29
CA TYR A 17 -9.98 -20.95 4.82
C TYR A 17 -11.50 -21.09 4.89
N ALA A 18 -12.03 -22.28 4.61
CA ALA A 18 -13.47 -22.57 4.72
C ALA A 18 -14.04 -22.52 6.15
N ARG A 19 -13.20 -22.35 7.18
CA ARG A 19 -13.64 -22.11 8.56
C ARG A 19 -13.72 -20.63 8.93
N GLY A 20 -13.12 -19.74 8.15
CA GLY A 20 -13.25 -18.31 8.36
C GLY A 20 -14.65 -17.81 8.03
N SER A 21 -14.99 -16.64 8.55
CA SER A 21 -16.25 -15.97 8.28
C SER A 21 -16.45 -15.66 6.79
N GLU A 22 -17.70 -15.36 6.41
CA GLU A 22 -17.99 -14.85 5.07
C GLU A 22 -17.35 -13.47 4.91
N ASP A 23 -16.82 -13.20 3.72
CA ASP A 23 -16.27 -11.88 3.42
C ASP A 23 -17.40 -10.97 2.89
N PRO A 24 -17.54 -9.73 3.39
CA PRO A 24 -18.61 -8.83 2.96
C PRO A 24 -18.50 -8.43 1.48
N THR A 25 -17.33 -8.60 0.87
CA THR A 25 -17.11 -8.32 -0.55
C THR A 25 -17.17 -9.60 -1.38
N GLU A 26 -17.85 -9.56 -2.53
CA GLU A 26 -17.89 -10.69 -3.47
C GLU A 26 -16.54 -10.92 -4.17
N ARG A 27 -15.60 -11.62 -3.50
CA ARG A 27 -14.22 -11.80 -3.99
C ARG A 27 -14.09 -12.65 -5.26
N LEU A 28 -15.11 -13.47 -5.56
CA LEU A 28 -15.11 -14.39 -6.70
C LEU A 28 -16.04 -13.96 -7.85
N SER A 29 -16.64 -12.77 -7.74
CA SER A 29 -17.37 -12.13 -8.83
C SER A 29 -16.45 -11.94 -10.05
N ASN A 30 -16.95 -12.18 -11.27
CA ASN A 30 -16.13 -12.10 -12.50
C ASN A 30 -14.79 -12.87 -12.42
N LEU A 31 -14.82 -14.10 -11.89
CA LEU A 31 -13.62 -14.93 -11.72
C LEU A 31 -12.72 -15.02 -12.96
N PRO A 32 -13.22 -15.18 -14.21
CA PRO A 32 -12.36 -15.19 -15.39
C PRO A 32 -11.55 -13.90 -15.57
N GLY A 33 -12.19 -12.74 -15.38
CA GLY A 33 -11.51 -11.44 -15.46
C GLY A 33 -10.44 -11.29 -14.38
N ARG A 34 -10.75 -11.68 -13.15
CA ARG A 34 -9.81 -11.67 -12.02
C ARG A 34 -8.61 -12.58 -12.25
N VAL A 35 -8.84 -13.80 -12.74
CA VAL A 35 -7.78 -14.75 -13.12
C VAL A 35 -6.87 -14.18 -14.21
N VAL A 36 -7.43 -13.55 -15.24
CA VAL A 36 -6.63 -12.91 -16.30
C VAL A 36 -5.83 -11.73 -15.75
N SER A 37 -6.43 -10.92 -14.89
CA SER A 37 -5.76 -9.77 -14.24
C SER A 37 -4.59 -10.23 -13.36
N ALA A 38 -4.81 -11.21 -12.48
CA ALA A 38 -3.78 -11.80 -11.64
C ALA A 38 -2.66 -12.46 -12.48
N ALA A 39 -3.02 -13.17 -13.55
CA ALA A 39 -2.05 -13.77 -14.45
C ALA A 39 -1.17 -12.72 -15.16
N LYS A 40 -1.75 -11.58 -15.57
CA LYS A 40 -0.98 -10.46 -16.15
C LYS A 40 0.01 -9.88 -15.13
N LEU A 41 -0.44 -9.61 -13.90
CA LEU A 41 0.41 -9.09 -12.82
C LEU A 41 1.57 -10.03 -12.48
N VAL A 42 1.30 -11.34 -12.36
CA VAL A 42 2.35 -12.34 -12.09
C VAL A 42 3.29 -12.50 -13.28
N ALA A 43 2.78 -12.46 -14.51
CA ALA A 43 3.61 -12.58 -15.71
C ALA A 43 4.55 -11.38 -15.89
N SER A 44 4.08 -10.16 -15.63
CA SER A 44 4.87 -8.93 -15.78
C SER A 44 5.88 -8.72 -14.65
N ASN A 45 5.68 -9.33 -13.47
CA ASN A 45 6.43 -9.05 -12.24
C ASN A 45 6.37 -7.56 -11.84
N GLU A 46 5.38 -6.80 -12.34
CA GLU A 46 5.27 -5.35 -12.17
C GLU A 46 5.35 -4.94 -10.70
N LYS A 47 4.58 -5.64 -9.85
CA LYS A 47 4.59 -5.44 -8.40
C LYS A 47 5.95 -5.73 -7.75
N GLN A 48 6.77 -6.63 -8.29
CA GLN A 48 8.12 -6.91 -7.80
C GLN A 48 9.14 -5.87 -8.29
N PHE A 49 8.92 -5.28 -9.47
CA PHE A 49 9.73 -4.20 -10.01
C PHE A 49 9.49 -2.86 -9.32
N ASP A 50 8.26 -2.62 -8.86
CA ASP A 50 7.91 -1.44 -8.08
C ASP A 50 8.91 -1.24 -6.92
N ARG A 51 9.53 -0.05 -6.84
CA ARG A 51 10.54 0.37 -5.84
C ARG A 51 11.83 -0.47 -5.70
N ASP A 52 12.00 -1.57 -6.44
CA ASP A 52 13.17 -2.46 -6.30
C ASP A 52 13.46 -3.22 -7.61
N LEU A 53 14.11 -2.54 -8.57
CA LEU A 53 14.51 -3.12 -9.87
C LEU A 53 15.27 -4.44 -9.72
N VAL A 54 16.17 -4.53 -8.73
CA VAL A 54 16.98 -5.72 -8.49
C VAL A 54 16.10 -6.89 -8.01
N ALA A 55 15.11 -6.63 -7.15
CA ALA A 55 14.16 -7.65 -6.73
C ALA A 55 13.29 -8.11 -7.91
N GLY A 56 12.82 -7.17 -8.74
CA GLY A 56 12.05 -7.48 -9.95
C GLY A 56 12.80 -8.40 -10.92
N LEU A 57 14.05 -8.07 -11.27
CA LEU A 57 14.88 -8.91 -12.15
C LEU A 57 15.16 -10.28 -11.52
N MET A 58 15.53 -10.30 -10.24
CA MET A 58 15.79 -11.53 -9.48
C MET A 58 14.55 -12.44 -9.48
N HIS A 59 13.38 -11.91 -9.16
CA HIS A 59 12.13 -12.68 -9.14
C HIS A 59 11.71 -13.13 -10.54
N THR A 60 11.89 -12.29 -11.56
CA THR A 60 11.60 -12.66 -12.97
C THR A 60 12.41 -13.88 -13.37
N PHE A 61 13.72 -13.90 -13.05
CA PHE A 61 14.60 -15.04 -13.34
C PHE A 61 14.19 -16.30 -12.56
N ILE A 62 13.82 -16.15 -11.29
CA ILE A 62 13.35 -17.27 -10.46
C ILE A 62 12.03 -17.82 -11.01
N LEU A 63 11.03 -16.97 -11.25
CA LEU A 63 9.69 -17.39 -11.68
C LEU A 63 9.71 -18.08 -13.03
N TRP A 64 10.23 -17.40 -14.07
CA TRP A 64 10.21 -17.93 -15.43
C TRP A 64 11.18 -19.09 -15.60
N GLY A 65 12.32 -19.04 -14.91
CA GLY A 65 13.26 -20.16 -14.85
C GLY A 65 12.62 -21.39 -14.22
N PHE A 66 12.03 -21.26 -13.02
CA PHE A 66 11.35 -22.35 -12.33
C PHE A 66 10.16 -22.91 -13.13
N LEU A 67 9.29 -22.06 -13.66
CA LEU A 67 8.14 -22.48 -14.46
C LEU A 67 8.57 -23.24 -15.72
N THR A 68 9.60 -22.76 -16.42
CA THR A 68 10.13 -23.46 -17.60
C THR A 68 10.69 -24.83 -17.21
N LEU A 69 11.49 -24.90 -16.14
CA LEU A 69 12.05 -26.16 -15.65
C LEU A 69 10.96 -27.16 -15.22
N LEU A 70 9.92 -26.67 -14.54
CA LEU A 70 8.78 -27.47 -14.11
C LEU A 70 8.01 -28.02 -15.31
N ILE A 71 7.66 -27.16 -16.28
CA ILE A 71 6.98 -27.55 -17.52
C ILE A 71 7.83 -28.58 -18.28
N GLY A 72 9.13 -28.30 -18.46
CA GLY A 72 10.01 -29.18 -19.20
C GLY A 72 10.20 -30.54 -18.54
N THR A 73 10.32 -30.58 -17.21
CA THR A 73 10.40 -31.84 -16.45
C THR A 73 9.08 -32.62 -16.50
N THR A 74 7.95 -31.92 -16.51
CA THR A 74 6.62 -32.53 -16.60
C THR A 74 6.39 -33.16 -17.96
N ILE A 75 6.76 -32.47 -19.04
CA ILE A 75 6.67 -32.99 -20.41
C ILE A 75 7.56 -34.23 -20.56
N LEU A 76 8.78 -34.21 -19.99
CA LEU A 76 9.67 -35.36 -19.98
C LEU A 76 9.07 -36.56 -19.22
N ALA A 77 8.48 -36.34 -18.04
CA ALA A 77 7.81 -37.39 -17.29
C ALA A 77 6.62 -38.00 -18.06
N ILE A 78 5.82 -37.15 -18.74
CA ILE A 78 4.72 -37.61 -19.60
C ILE A 78 5.24 -38.47 -20.75
N ASP A 79 6.31 -38.05 -21.44
CA ASP A 79 6.91 -38.84 -22.53
C ASP A 79 7.41 -40.21 -22.04
N MET A 80 8.14 -40.22 -20.93
CA MET A 80 8.77 -41.44 -20.43
C MET A 80 7.77 -42.42 -19.85
N ASP A 81 6.86 -41.96 -18.98
CA ASP A 81 6.02 -42.84 -18.17
C ASP A 81 4.64 -43.09 -18.78
N VAL A 82 4.06 -42.09 -19.45
CA VAL A 82 2.72 -42.21 -20.04
C VAL A 82 2.85 -42.61 -21.52
N TRP A 83 3.52 -41.80 -22.32
CA TRP A 83 3.56 -41.99 -23.77
C TRP A 83 4.35 -43.24 -24.18
N THR A 84 5.55 -43.41 -23.64
CA THR A 84 6.42 -44.54 -23.99
C THR A 84 6.03 -45.81 -23.24
N LYS A 85 6.00 -45.78 -21.90
CA LYS A 85 5.76 -46.99 -21.09
C LYS A 85 4.28 -47.43 -21.07
N ALA A 86 3.35 -46.51 -20.83
CA ALA A 86 1.94 -46.88 -20.69
C ALA A 86 1.22 -47.05 -22.04
N LEU A 87 1.51 -46.19 -23.01
CA LEU A 87 0.86 -46.20 -24.34
C LEU A 87 1.69 -46.92 -25.42
N GLY A 88 2.92 -47.35 -25.11
CA GLY A 88 3.77 -48.13 -26.00
C GLY A 88 4.25 -47.37 -27.24
N GLN A 89 4.20 -46.03 -27.23
CA GLN A 89 4.61 -45.20 -28.35
C GLN A 89 6.13 -44.97 -28.33
N SER A 90 6.69 -44.54 -29.47
CA SER A 90 8.07 -44.04 -29.49
C SER A 90 8.14 -42.66 -28.85
N SER A 91 9.20 -42.40 -28.09
CA SER A 91 9.47 -41.09 -27.50
C SER A 91 9.41 -39.98 -28.55
N PHE A 92 8.76 -38.86 -28.21
CA PHE A 92 8.73 -37.66 -29.05
C PHE A 92 9.90 -36.70 -28.76
N PHE A 93 10.76 -37.00 -27.78
CA PHE A 93 11.99 -36.27 -27.49
C PHE A 93 13.12 -36.64 -28.46
N VAL A 94 12.93 -36.29 -29.74
CA VAL A 94 13.90 -36.58 -30.81
C VAL A 94 14.12 -35.37 -31.71
N GLY A 95 15.27 -35.32 -32.38
CA GLY A 95 15.57 -34.32 -33.41
C GLY A 95 15.50 -32.87 -32.91
N GLU A 96 14.92 -31.99 -33.73
CA GLU A 96 14.85 -30.55 -33.47
C GLU A 96 14.06 -30.20 -32.20
N PHE A 97 13.06 -31.01 -31.84
CA PHE A 97 12.29 -30.81 -30.61
C PHE A 97 13.19 -31.00 -29.39
N TYR A 98 13.99 -32.06 -29.35
CA TYR A 98 14.96 -32.31 -28.28
C TYR A 98 15.98 -31.18 -28.17
N LEU A 99 16.54 -30.74 -29.31
CA LEU A 99 17.54 -29.66 -29.33
C LEU A 99 16.98 -28.33 -28.82
N SER A 100 15.76 -27.98 -29.24
CA SER A 100 15.09 -26.76 -28.79
C SER A 100 14.77 -26.83 -27.31
N TYR A 101 14.25 -27.97 -26.85
CA TYR A 101 13.98 -28.21 -25.44
C TYR A 101 15.24 -28.08 -24.59
N SER A 102 16.33 -28.75 -24.96
CA SER A 102 17.58 -28.76 -24.20
C SER A 102 18.18 -27.36 -24.14
N LEU A 103 18.20 -26.61 -25.26
CA LEU A 103 18.64 -25.21 -25.27
C LEU A 103 17.82 -24.34 -24.31
N VAL A 104 16.49 -24.45 -24.36
CA VAL A 104 15.58 -23.64 -23.54
C VAL A 104 15.73 -24.01 -22.05
N MET A 105 15.81 -25.29 -21.72
CA MET A 105 15.99 -25.77 -20.36
C MET A 105 17.35 -25.33 -19.79
N ASP A 106 18.42 -25.43 -20.57
CA ASP A 106 19.77 -25.03 -20.17
C ASP A 106 19.87 -23.51 -20.01
N ALA A 107 19.28 -22.71 -20.91
CA ALA A 107 19.26 -21.25 -20.76
C ALA A 107 18.40 -20.76 -19.59
N MET A 108 17.17 -21.28 -19.45
CA MET A 108 16.25 -20.85 -18.40
C MET A 108 16.65 -21.36 -17.02
N GLY A 109 17.29 -22.53 -16.94
CA GLY A 109 17.91 -23.01 -15.71
C GLY A 109 19.05 -22.09 -15.23
N LEU A 110 19.74 -21.42 -16.16
CA LEU A 110 20.88 -20.56 -15.81
C LEU A 110 20.34 -19.28 -15.20
N LEU A 111 19.31 -18.71 -15.83
CA LEU A 111 18.57 -17.59 -15.25
C LEU A 111 18.03 -17.95 -13.88
N PHE A 112 17.40 -19.11 -13.70
CA PHE A 112 16.93 -19.58 -12.40
C PHE A 112 18.06 -19.60 -11.34
N VAL A 113 19.20 -20.24 -11.63
CA VAL A 113 20.34 -20.32 -10.71
C VAL A 113 20.91 -18.93 -10.41
N VAL A 114 21.01 -18.04 -11.40
CA VAL A 114 21.45 -16.65 -11.22
C VAL A 114 20.48 -15.89 -10.31
N GLY A 115 19.17 -15.99 -10.56
CA GLY A 115 18.14 -15.36 -9.74
C GLY A 115 18.18 -15.83 -8.28
N VAL A 116 18.25 -17.14 -8.05
CA VAL A 116 18.42 -17.69 -6.69
C VAL A 116 19.76 -17.26 -6.07
N GLY A 117 20.83 -17.20 -6.87
CA GLY A 117 22.13 -16.70 -6.43
C GLY A 117 22.08 -15.25 -5.95
N VAL A 118 21.36 -14.37 -6.66
CA VAL A 118 21.10 -12.99 -6.23
C VAL A 118 20.27 -12.96 -4.94
N ALA A 119 19.27 -13.84 -4.80
CA ALA A 119 18.48 -13.95 -3.57
C ALA A 119 19.36 -14.35 -2.36
N ILE A 120 20.24 -15.33 -2.54
CA ILE A 120 21.23 -15.77 -1.53
C ILE A 120 22.18 -14.62 -1.17
N TYR A 121 22.71 -13.90 -2.18
CA TYR A 121 23.59 -12.76 -1.96
C TYR A 121 22.89 -11.64 -1.16
N ARG A 122 21.68 -11.24 -1.56
CA ARG A 122 20.92 -10.20 -0.86
C ARG A 122 20.55 -10.61 0.57
N ARG A 123 20.23 -11.89 0.79
CA ARG A 123 19.89 -12.42 2.12
C ARG A 123 21.10 -12.48 3.04
N TYR A 124 22.19 -13.14 2.64
CA TYR A 124 23.30 -13.47 3.55
C TYR A 124 24.46 -12.50 3.51
N TRP A 125 24.74 -11.88 2.35
CA TRP A 125 25.87 -10.96 2.19
C TRP A 125 25.47 -9.51 2.44
N VAL A 126 24.50 -8.99 1.68
CA VAL A 126 23.97 -7.63 1.88
C VAL A 126 23.24 -7.53 3.23
N ARG A 127 22.66 -8.64 3.69
CA ARG A 127 21.85 -8.71 4.92
C ARG A 127 20.77 -7.64 4.96
N ASN A 128 19.93 -7.61 3.92
CA ASN A 128 18.83 -6.67 3.87
C ASN A 128 17.95 -6.80 5.14
N GLN A 129 17.93 -5.78 5.98
CA GLN A 129 17.35 -5.84 7.33
C GLN A 129 15.87 -6.21 7.32
N ARG A 130 15.13 -5.82 6.26
CA ARG A 130 13.71 -6.21 6.10
C ARG A 130 13.49 -7.71 5.95
N LEU A 131 14.53 -8.53 5.76
CA LEU A 131 14.42 -10.00 5.67
C LEU A 131 14.79 -10.72 6.98
N TRP A 132 15.15 -9.95 8.01
CA TRP A 132 15.60 -10.44 9.32
C TRP A 132 14.69 -9.86 10.42
N GLY A 133 14.44 -10.62 11.48
CA GLY A 133 13.56 -10.21 12.58
C GLY A 133 12.82 -11.38 13.23
N LYS A 134 11.71 -11.08 13.91
CA LYS A 134 10.89 -12.00 14.74
C LYS A 134 10.56 -13.32 14.04
N HIS A 135 10.13 -13.28 12.78
CA HIS A 135 9.67 -14.47 12.04
C HIS A 135 10.73 -15.11 11.12
N THR A 136 12.01 -14.77 11.31
CA THR A 136 13.11 -15.38 10.54
C THR A 136 13.40 -16.77 11.10
N SER A 137 13.42 -17.79 10.25
CA SER A 137 13.62 -19.16 10.70
C SER A 137 14.51 -19.98 9.76
N ARG A 138 14.91 -21.18 10.20
CA ARG A 138 15.68 -22.13 9.38
C ARG A 138 14.92 -22.59 8.14
N GLU A 139 13.60 -22.43 8.11
CA GLU A 139 12.76 -22.72 6.96
C GLU A 139 13.12 -21.82 5.77
N ASP A 140 13.43 -20.54 6.03
CA ASP A 140 13.85 -19.60 4.99
C ASP A 140 15.14 -20.06 4.31
N ASP A 141 16.09 -20.53 5.12
CA ASP A 141 17.38 -21.03 4.66
C ASP A 141 17.20 -22.34 3.90
N ALA A 142 16.41 -23.28 4.45
CA ALA A 142 16.11 -24.55 3.80
C ALA A 142 15.44 -24.32 2.44
N PHE A 143 14.52 -23.35 2.34
CA PHE A 143 13.83 -23.03 1.10
C PHE A 143 14.79 -22.52 0.01
N VAL A 144 15.57 -21.47 0.31
CA VAL A 144 16.45 -20.86 -0.70
C VAL A 144 17.57 -21.80 -1.13
N TRP A 145 18.15 -22.57 -0.20
CA TRP A 145 19.19 -23.54 -0.52
C TRP A 145 18.65 -24.77 -1.24
N ALA A 146 17.44 -25.23 -0.93
CA ALA A 146 16.80 -26.31 -1.70
C ALA A 146 16.61 -25.91 -3.16
N LEU A 147 16.12 -24.69 -3.43
CA LEU A 147 15.99 -24.17 -4.80
C LEU A 147 17.34 -24.09 -5.51
N PHE A 148 18.38 -23.58 -4.83
CA PHE A 148 19.72 -23.49 -5.41
C PHE A 148 20.30 -24.87 -5.73
N LEU A 149 20.17 -25.83 -4.81
CA LEU A 149 20.64 -27.21 -5.00
C LEU A 149 19.83 -27.94 -6.08
N LEU A 150 18.55 -27.63 -6.26
CA LEU A 150 17.76 -28.14 -7.39
C LEU A 150 18.30 -27.60 -8.71
N GLY A 151 18.50 -26.28 -8.82
CA GLY A 151 19.04 -25.67 -10.05
C GLY A 151 20.43 -26.22 -10.41
N VAL A 152 21.39 -26.15 -9.49
CA VAL A 152 22.76 -26.64 -9.70
C VAL A 152 22.79 -28.17 -9.87
N GLY A 153 22.00 -28.90 -9.09
CA GLY A 153 21.91 -30.35 -9.17
C GLY A 153 21.39 -30.85 -10.52
N GLY A 154 20.51 -30.09 -11.18
CA GLY A 154 20.08 -30.35 -12.54
C GLY A 154 21.26 -30.37 -13.52
N TYR A 155 22.08 -29.32 -13.50
CA TYR A 155 23.28 -29.24 -14.35
C TYR A 155 24.34 -30.27 -14.03
N VAL A 156 24.53 -30.63 -12.75
CA VAL A 156 25.44 -31.71 -12.36
C VAL A 156 24.95 -33.04 -12.93
N THR A 157 23.63 -33.30 -12.84
CA THR A 157 23.02 -34.51 -13.41
C THR A 157 23.21 -34.56 -14.93
N GLU A 158 23.00 -33.44 -15.61
CA GLU A 158 23.17 -33.33 -17.05
C GLU A 158 24.63 -33.46 -17.51
N GLY A 159 25.57 -32.76 -16.86
CA GLY A 159 27.00 -32.84 -17.19
C GLY A 159 27.58 -34.24 -16.98
N VAL A 160 27.18 -34.94 -15.91
CA VAL A 160 27.57 -36.35 -15.69
C VAL A 160 26.98 -37.26 -16.78
N ARG A 161 25.75 -37.01 -17.24
CA ARG A 161 25.15 -37.74 -18.37
C ARG A 161 25.92 -37.51 -19.67
N ILE A 162 26.27 -36.27 -20.01
CA ILE A 162 27.03 -35.92 -21.22
C ILE A 162 28.40 -36.60 -21.20
N LEU A 163 29.12 -36.49 -20.08
CA LEU A 163 30.44 -37.13 -19.92
C LEU A 163 30.35 -38.66 -19.98
N GLY A 164 29.38 -39.25 -19.29
CA GLY A 164 29.17 -40.70 -19.25
C GLY A 164 28.70 -41.32 -20.57
N THR A 165 28.08 -40.51 -21.44
CA THR A 165 27.68 -40.92 -22.80
C THR A 165 28.70 -40.57 -23.87
N GLY A 166 29.84 -39.98 -23.50
CA GLY A 166 30.96 -39.72 -24.39
C GLY A 166 30.83 -38.46 -25.24
N PHE A 167 30.32 -37.36 -24.66
CA PHE A 167 30.15 -36.06 -25.33
C PHE A 167 29.39 -36.15 -26.67
N PRO A 168 28.10 -36.51 -26.66
CA PRO A 168 27.33 -36.61 -27.90
C PRO A 168 27.32 -35.26 -28.62
N SER A 169 27.65 -35.25 -29.92
CA SER A 169 27.89 -34.01 -30.68
C SER A 169 26.68 -33.07 -30.76
N PHE A 170 25.47 -33.58 -30.50
CA PHE A 170 24.24 -32.80 -30.54
C PHE A 170 23.93 -32.10 -29.21
N GLU A 171 24.60 -32.47 -28.11
CA GLU A 171 24.37 -31.90 -26.76
C GLU A 171 25.05 -30.55 -26.55
N THR A 172 25.72 -30.00 -27.58
CA THR A 172 26.37 -28.69 -27.50
C THR A 172 25.39 -27.53 -27.26
N VAL A 173 24.09 -27.78 -27.45
CA VAL A 173 23.01 -26.83 -27.13
C VAL A 173 22.77 -26.70 -25.61
N SER A 174 23.11 -27.72 -24.81
CA SER A 174 23.15 -27.66 -23.34
C SER A 174 24.48 -27.05 -22.89
N PHE A 175 24.69 -25.77 -23.15
CA PHE A 175 26.01 -25.14 -22.99
C PHE A 175 26.50 -25.10 -21.53
N VAL A 176 25.62 -24.96 -20.54
CA VAL A 176 25.99 -25.05 -19.12
C VAL A 176 26.24 -26.51 -18.74
N GLY A 177 25.37 -27.44 -19.14
CA GLY A 177 25.57 -28.87 -18.92
C GLY A 177 26.90 -29.36 -19.52
N TRP A 178 27.23 -28.90 -20.72
CA TRP A 178 28.48 -29.16 -21.41
C TRP A 178 29.68 -28.60 -20.65
N PHE A 179 29.60 -27.34 -20.21
CA PHE A 179 30.64 -26.73 -19.38
C PHE A 179 30.90 -27.53 -18.11
N VAL A 180 29.84 -28.02 -17.44
CA VAL A 180 29.98 -28.89 -16.27
C VAL A 180 30.66 -30.21 -16.63
N ALA A 181 30.33 -30.83 -17.76
CA ALA A 181 30.99 -32.04 -18.26
C ALA A 181 32.50 -31.81 -18.51
N ASP A 182 32.87 -30.68 -19.11
CA ASP A 182 34.27 -30.29 -19.33
C ASP A 182 35.02 -30.10 -18.01
N VAL A 183 34.41 -29.41 -17.03
CA VAL A 183 35.00 -29.23 -15.69
C VAL A 183 35.22 -30.57 -14.99
N LEU A 184 34.26 -31.49 -15.07
CA LEU A 184 34.38 -32.83 -14.49
C LEU A 184 35.50 -33.64 -15.17
N SER A 185 35.58 -33.57 -16.50
CA SER A 185 36.64 -34.24 -17.26
C SER A 185 38.01 -33.68 -16.91
N ALA A 186 38.16 -32.35 -16.81
CA ALA A 186 39.38 -31.69 -16.38
C ALA A 186 39.76 -32.02 -14.93
N ALA A 187 38.78 -32.28 -14.06
CA ALA A 187 38.97 -32.75 -12.69
C ALA A 187 39.35 -34.24 -12.60
N GLY A 188 39.46 -34.96 -13.71
CA GLY A 188 39.88 -36.36 -13.78
C GLY A 188 38.76 -37.38 -13.70
N VAL A 189 37.50 -36.97 -13.83
CA VAL A 189 36.37 -37.89 -13.97
C VAL A 189 36.36 -38.44 -15.40
N ASP A 190 36.56 -39.75 -15.56
CA ASP A 190 36.41 -40.40 -16.86
C ASP A 190 34.94 -40.79 -17.14
N GLY A 191 34.62 -41.10 -18.39
CA GLY A 191 33.25 -41.45 -18.80
C GLY A 191 32.71 -42.70 -18.10
N SER A 192 33.56 -43.64 -17.71
CA SER A 192 33.12 -44.86 -17.00
C SER A 192 32.71 -44.54 -15.56
N LEU A 193 33.47 -43.69 -14.87
CA LEU A 193 33.14 -43.20 -13.54
C LEU A 193 31.88 -42.33 -13.58
N ALA A 194 31.74 -41.46 -14.57
CA ALA A 194 30.54 -40.65 -14.76
C ALA A 194 29.29 -41.52 -14.98
N ALA A 195 29.36 -42.52 -15.86
CA ALA A 195 28.26 -43.46 -16.08
C ALA A 195 27.91 -44.26 -14.81
N ALA A 196 28.89 -44.64 -14.00
CA ALA A 196 28.66 -45.34 -12.73
C ALA A 196 28.06 -44.43 -11.65
N ALA A 197 28.42 -43.15 -11.62
CA ALA A 197 27.91 -42.17 -10.66
C ALA A 197 26.51 -41.65 -11.01
N TYR A 198 26.15 -41.64 -12.30
CA TYR A 198 24.90 -41.08 -12.81
C TYR A 198 23.64 -41.54 -12.04
N PRO A 199 23.40 -42.84 -11.76
CA PRO A 199 22.19 -43.26 -11.05
C PRO A 199 22.06 -42.65 -9.65
N ALA A 200 23.18 -42.55 -8.92
CA ALA A 200 23.17 -41.98 -7.57
C ALA A 200 22.88 -40.47 -7.59
N ILE A 201 23.51 -39.75 -8.52
CA ILE A 201 23.29 -38.30 -8.70
C ILE A 201 21.86 -38.03 -9.13
N TRP A 202 21.35 -38.77 -10.12
CA TRP A 202 19.98 -38.66 -10.60
C TRP A 202 18.96 -38.92 -9.47
N TRP A 203 19.15 -39.98 -8.67
CA TRP A 203 18.27 -40.25 -7.54
C TRP A 203 18.37 -39.18 -6.45
N SER A 204 19.57 -38.65 -6.18
CA SER A 204 19.74 -37.56 -5.20
C SER A 204 18.95 -36.30 -5.60
N HIS A 205 19.06 -35.89 -6.87
CA HIS A 205 18.32 -34.76 -7.42
C HIS A 205 16.81 -35.05 -7.44
N SER A 206 16.40 -36.25 -7.87
CA SER A 206 14.99 -36.64 -7.93
C SER A 206 14.32 -36.71 -6.56
N ILE A 207 15.02 -37.22 -5.54
CA ILE A 207 14.51 -37.25 -4.16
C ILE A 207 14.38 -35.83 -3.61
N LEU A 208 15.36 -34.96 -3.87
CA LEU A 208 15.27 -33.55 -3.48
C LEU A 208 14.07 -32.86 -4.17
N ALA A 209 13.87 -33.09 -5.47
CA ALA A 209 12.76 -32.51 -6.23
C ALA A 209 11.39 -33.01 -5.74
N LEU A 210 11.25 -34.34 -5.56
CA LEU A 210 10.01 -34.93 -5.05
C LEU A 210 9.72 -34.53 -3.60
N GLY A 211 10.77 -34.40 -2.78
CA GLY A 211 10.68 -33.88 -1.41
C GLY A 211 10.24 -32.42 -1.39
N PHE A 212 10.82 -31.59 -2.25
CA PHE A 212 10.43 -30.19 -2.42
C PHE A 212 8.95 -30.07 -2.81
N VAL A 213 8.50 -30.82 -3.82
CA VAL A 213 7.08 -30.85 -4.25
C VAL A 213 6.16 -31.26 -3.11
N ALA A 214 6.52 -32.30 -2.34
CA ALA A 214 5.72 -32.74 -1.21
C ALA A 214 5.66 -31.70 -0.07
N ALA A 215 6.74 -30.92 0.11
CA ALA A 215 6.85 -29.90 1.16
C ALA A 215 6.13 -28.58 0.82
N VAL A 216 5.81 -28.32 -0.45
CA VAL A 216 5.21 -27.05 -0.90
C VAL A 216 4.05 -26.56 -0.02
N PRO A 217 2.99 -27.33 0.28
CA PRO A 217 1.85 -26.82 1.05
C PRO A 217 2.12 -26.65 2.54
N TYR A 218 3.23 -27.18 3.05
CA TYR A 218 3.56 -27.21 4.48
C TYR A 218 4.62 -26.17 4.87
N ALA A 219 5.15 -25.44 3.91
CA ALA A 219 6.26 -24.51 4.12
C ALA A 219 6.13 -23.28 3.23
N LYS A 220 7.15 -22.43 3.28
CA LYS A 220 7.32 -21.19 2.52
C LYS A 220 7.03 -21.31 1.02
N PRO A 221 7.33 -22.39 0.29
CA PRO A 221 6.97 -22.49 -1.12
C PRO A 221 5.47 -22.38 -1.40
N PHE A 222 4.58 -22.54 -0.39
CA PHE A 222 3.14 -22.37 -0.56
C PHE A 222 2.75 -20.99 -1.10
N HIS A 223 3.58 -19.96 -0.89
CA HIS A 223 3.34 -18.62 -1.45
C HIS A 223 3.18 -18.64 -2.98
N MET A 224 3.80 -19.59 -3.69
CA MET A 224 3.61 -19.72 -5.14
C MET A 224 2.13 -19.99 -5.52
N ILE A 225 1.34 -20.53 -4.60
CA ILE A 225 -0.08 -20.82 -4.77
C ILE A 225 -0.91 -19.75 -4.06
N SER A 226 -0.66 -19.47 -2.78
CA SER A 226 -1.46 -18.52 -2.00
C SER A 226 -1.33 -17.09 -2.52
N SER A 227 -0.15 -16.65 -2.96
CA SER A 227 0.00 -15.30 -3.53
C SER A 227 -0.81 -15.12 -4.82
N TYR A 228 -0.85 -16.12 -5.70
CA TYR A 228 -1.68 -16.06 -6.91
C TYR A 228 -3.17 -16.07 -6.56
N ALA A 229 -3.59 -16.95 -5.65
CA ALA A 229 -4.97 -16.99 -5.17
C ALA A 229 -5.39 -15.66 -4.53
N ASN A 230 -4.49 -15.03 -3.78
CA ASN A 230 -4.75 -13.74 -3.15
C ASN A 230 -4.95 -12.62 -4.16
N LEU A 231 -4.10 -12.56 -5.20
CA LEU A 231 -4.25 -11.60 -6.30
C LEU A 231 -5.54 -11.81 -7.09
N VAL A 232 -6.06 -13.04 -7.18
CA VAL A 232 -7.38 -13.31 -7.79
C VAL A 232 -8.50 -12.78 -6.88
N ALA A 233 -8.41 -13.00 -5.58
CA ALA A 233 -9.42 -12.64 -4.60
C ALA A 233 -9.30 -11.20 -4.05
N ARG A 234 -8.31 -10.41 -4.51
CA ARG A 234 -8.07 -9.04 -4.06
C ARG A 234 -9.29 -8.14 -4.32
N ASP A 235 -9.55 -7.22 -3.41
CA ASP A 235 -10.41 -6.07 -3.71
C ASP A 235 -9.56 -4.89 -4.17
N ALA A 236 -9.93 -4.27 -5.30
CA ALA A 236 -9.19 -3.16 -5.88
C ALA A 236 -9.38 -1.87 -5.06
N ASP A 237 -10.50 -1.79 -4.33
CA ASP A 237 -10.85 -0.67 -3.47
C ASP A 237 -10.55 -0.98 -2.00
N ALA A 238 -9.85 -2.10 -1.72
CA ALA A 238 -9.37 -2.41 -0.39
C ALA A 238 -8.44 -1.29 0.08
N GLY A 239 -8.83 -0.61 1.15
CA GLY A 239 -8.13 0.55 1.67
C GLY A 239 -8.81 1.87 1.33
N ARG A 240 -9.39 2.04 0.13
CA ARG A 240 -10.17 3.25 -0.24
C ARG A 240 -11.46 3.35 0.56
N ARG A 241 -12.14 2.21 0.71
CA ARG A 241 -13.36 2.04 1.50
C ARG A 241 -13.21 0.94 2.53
N LEU A 242 -13.83 1.16 3.69
CA LEU A 242 -14.06 0.14 4.70
C LEU A 242 -15.42 -0.54 4.46
N PRO A 243 -15.52 -1.88 4.63
CA PRO A 243 -16.80 -2.56 4.64
C PRO A 243 -17.68 -2.09 5.81
N ARG A 244 -18.97 -1.93 5.55
CA ARG A 244 -19.98 -1.62 6.58
C ARG A 244 -20.11 -2.79 7.57
N VAL A 245 -20.22 -2.47 8.86
CA VAL A 245 -20.63 -3.44 9.88
C VAL A 245 -22.13 -3.77 9.69
N PRO A 246 -22.55 -5.05 9.78
CA PRO A 246 -23.97 -5.40 9.72
C PRO A 246 -24.79 -4.64 10.77
N ALA A 247 -25.90 -4.02 10.37
CA ALA A 247 -26.73 -3.20 11.26
C ALA A 247 -27.37 -3.98 12.43
N ASP A 248 -27.42 -5.31 12.34
CA ASP A 248 -27.92 -6.20 13.37
C ASP A 248 -26.82 -6.90 14.19
N ALA A 249 -25.54 -6.58 13.93
CA ALA A 249 -24.41 -7.12 14.69
C ALA A 249 -24.46 -6.66 16.16
N SER A 250 -24.27 -7.59 17.10
CA SER A 250 -24.09 -7.21 18.51
C SER A 250 -22.66 -6.69 18.75
N PRO A 251 -22.42 -5.89 19.80
CA PRO A 251 -21.06 -5.46 20.18
C PRO A 251 -20.05 -6.60 20.32
N GLU A 252 -20.50 -7.81 20.67
CA GLU A 252 -19.63 -8.99 20.76
C GLU A 252 -19.22 -9.56 19.39
N GLU A 253 -19.97 -9.27 18.32
CA GLU A 253 -19.76 -9.75 16.95
C GLU A 253 -18.91 -8.78 16.10
N ILE A 254 -18.65 -7.58 16.62
CA ILE A 254 -17.90 -6.53 15.91
C ILE A 254 -16.40 -6.68 16.15
N GLY A 255 -15.66 -6.89 15.05
CA GLY A 255 -14.22 -7.14 15.05
C GLY A 255 -13.84 -8.55 15.55
N PRO A 256 -12.61 -9.03 15.27
CA PRO A 256 -12.23 -10.41 15.55
C PRO A 256 -11.93 -10.61 17.05
N SER A 257 -12.69 -11.49 17.69
CA SER A 257 -12.45 -11.98 19.05
C SER A 257 -11.62 -13.27 19.05
N GLU A 258 -11.86 -14.13 18.07
CA GLU A 258 -11.18 -15.40 17.81
C GLU A 258 -10.62 -15.44 16.38
N ILE A 259 -9.83 -16.48 16.05
CA ILE A 259 -9.17 -16.55 14.74
C ILE A 259 -10.15 -16.91 13.60
N GLU A 260 -11.25 -17.59 13.93
CA GLU A 260 -12.33 -17.93 13.01
C GLU A 260 -13.20 -16.73 12.60
N ASP A 261 -13.17 -15.63 13.36
CA ASP A 261 -13.91 -14.40 13.03
C ASP A 261 -13.33 -13.69 11.80
N PHE A 262 -12.06 -13.93 11.48
CA PHE A 262 -11.45 -13.45 10.25
C PHE A 262 -12.07 -14.13 9.03
N SER A 263 -12.33 -13.35 7.99
CA SER A 263 -12.91 -13.87 6.75
C SER A 263 -11.97 -14.89 6.10
N TRP A 264 -12.53 -15.78 5.28
CA TRP A 264 -11.71 -16.73 4.50
C TRP A 264 -10.63 -16.02 3.66
N LYS A 265 -10.88 -14.77 3.22
CA LYS A 265 -9.93 -13.95 2.46
C LYS A 265 -8.83 -13.40 3.38
N GLN A 266 -9.16 -12.94 4.58
CA GLN A 266 -8.16 -12.52 5.57
C GLN A 266 -7.27 -13.71 6.01
N LEU A 267 -7.84 -14.90 6.19
CA LEU A 267 -7.07 -16.12 6.45
C LEU A 267 -6.15 -16.50 5.27
N LEU A 268 -6.58 -16.24 4.04
CA LEU A 268 -5.76 -16.38 2.83
C LEU A 268 -4.63 -15.34 2.81
N ASP A 269 -4.88 -14.09 3.21
CA ASP A 269 -3.86 -13.03 3.34
C ASP A 269 -2.74 -13.46 4.29
N HIS A 270 -3.09 -14.07 5.43
CA HIS A 270 -2.13 -14.61 6.39
C HIS A 270 -1.17 -15.62 5.73
N ASP A 271 -1.68 -16.48 4.85
CA ASP A 271 -0.89 -17.47 4.11
C ASP A 271 -0.23 -16.94 2.83
N ALA A 272 -0.73 -15.85 2.26
CA ALA A 272 -0.16 -15.19 1.10
C ALA A 272 1.11 -14.40 1.46
N CYS A 273 1.28 -14.01 2.73
CA CYS A 273 2.45 -13.27 3.19
C CYS A 273 3.76 -14.02 2.88
N THR A 274 4.59 -13.39 2.02
CA THR A 274 5.85 -13.95 1.54
C THR A 274 7.04 -13.70 2.48
N LYS A 275 6.80 -12.98 3.59
CA LYS A 275 7.85 -12.47 4.51
C LYS A 275 8.89 -11.56 3.82
N CYS A 276 8.52 -10.88 2.73
CA CYS A 276 9.46 -10.02 1.99
C CYS A 276 9.80 -8.70 2.72
N GLY A 277 8.94 -8.23 3.63
CA GLY A 277 9.18 -7.01 4.42
C GLY A 277 9.12 -5.71 3.64
N ARG A 278 8.49 -5.67 2.46
CA ARG A 278 8.26 -4.41 1.72
C ARG A 278 7.32 -3.48 2.50
N CYS A 279 6.21 -4.02 3.01
CA CYS A 279 5.30 -3.29 3.89
C CYS A 279 6.01 -2.81 5.17
N SER A 280 6.93 -3.61 5.72
CA SER A 280 7.75 -3.22 6.87
C SER A 280 8.68 -2.03 6.57
N SER A 281 9.28 -1.96 5.37
CA SER A 281 10.23 -0.90 5.02
C SER A 281 9.60 0.45 4.73
N VAL A 282 8.31 0.46 4.38
CA VAL A 282 7.57 1.70 4.06
C VAL A 282 6.66 2.16 5.20
N CYS A 283 6.56 1.39 6.29
CA CYS A 283 5.69 1.72 7.41
C CYS A 283 6.27 2.89 8.23
N PRO A 284 5.59 4.06 8.28
CA PRO A 284 6.10 5.22 9.00
C PRO A 284 6.16 5.01 10.51
N ALA A 285 5.16 4.34 11.08
CA ALA A 285 5.14 3.95 12.48
C ALA A 285 6.38 3.11 12.87
N LYS A 286 6.73 2.11 12.04
CA LYS A 286 7.94 1.31 12.27
C LYS A 286 9.21 2.14 12.19
N ALA A 287 9.29 3.03 11.21
CA ALA A 287 10.46 3.89 11.01
C ALA A 287 10.67 4.85 12.19
N ALA A 288 9.58 5.34 12.79
CA ALA A 288 9.57 6.16 14.02
C ALA A 288 9.76 5.33 15.32
N GLY A 289 9.94 4.01 15.22
CA GLY A 289 10.16 3.15 16.38
C GLY A 289 8.90 2.72 17.15
N ARG A 290 7.70 3.05 16.65
CA ARG A 290 6.44 2.57 17.22
C ARG A 290 6.31 1.05 17.08
N PRO A 291 5.56 0.36 17.96
CA PRO A 291 5.44 -1.11 17.98
C PRO A 291 4.62 -1.72 16.83
N LEU A 292 4.58 -1.10 15.64
CA LEU A 292 3.88 -1.62 14.46
C LEU A 292 4.86 -2.03 13.37
N ASP A 293 4.83 -3.31 13.00
CA ASP A 293 5.31 -3.79 11.70
C ASP A 293 4.16 -4.53 11.01
N PRO A 294 3.61 -4.01 9.89
CA PRO A 294 2.43 -4.60 9.24
C PRO A 294 2.68 -6.04 8.78
N ARG A 295 3.92 -6.41 8.44
CA ARG A 295 4.27 -7.80 8.11
C ARG A 295 4.15 -8.68 9.34
N ASP A 296 4.67 -8.23 10.47
CA ASP A 296 4.75 -9.05 11.69
C ASP A 296 3.36 -9.25 12.29
N VAL A 297 2.45 -8.26 12.19
CA VAL A 297 1.02 -8.45 12.56
C VAL A 297 0.41 -9.64 11.79
N ILE A 298 0.54 -9.65 10.45
CA ILE A 298 0.00 -10.74 9.62
C ILE A 298 0.66 -12.09 9.93
N LEU A 299 1.96 -12.09 10.23
CA LEU A 299 2.71 -13.32 10.56
C LEU A 299 2.44 -13.81 11.99
N ASP A 300 2.16 -12.92 12.93
CA ASP A 300 1.75 -13.23 14.29
C ASP A 300 0.37 -13.87 14.29
N LEU A 301 -0.59 -13.32 13.54
CA LEU A 301 -1.92 -13.93 13.33
C LEU A 301 -1.80 -15.31 12.68
N LYS A 302 -0.98 -15.43 11.61
CA LYS A 302 -0.69 -16.73 10.98
C LYS A 302 -0.11 -17.74 11.98
N SER A 303 0.92 -17.34 12.70
CA SER A 303 1.64 -18.22 13.63
C SER A 303 0.77 -18.60 14.82
N TYR A 304 -0.10 -17.70 15.29
CA TYR A 304 -1.09 -17.98 16.32
C TYR A 304 -2.06 -19.06 15.85
N ARG A 305 -2.68 -18.85 14.68
CA ARG A 305 -3.61 -19.81 14.07
C ARG A 305 -2.99 -21.20 13.93
N GLU A 306 -1.77 -21.29 13.40
CA GLU A 306 -1.05 -22.56 13.22
C GLU A 306 -0.69 -23.21 14.58
N GLY A 307 -0.35 -22.41 15.59
CA GLY A 307 -0.06 -22.87 16.95
C GLY A 307 -1.30 -23.42 17.67
N VAL A 308 -2.43 -22.73 17.59
CA VAL A 308 -3.71 -23.21 18.15
C VAL A 308 -4.16 -24.50 17.46
N ALA A 309 -4.14 -24.51 16.12
CA ALA A 309 -4.56 -25.68 15.34
C ALA A 309 -3.70 -26.94 15.58
N SER A 310 -2.42 -26.77 15.95
CA SER A 310 -1.52 -27.88 16.30
C SER A 310 -1.58 -28.28 17.77
N GLY A 311 -2.21 -27.47 18.63
CA GLY A 311 -2.23 -27.64 20.08
C GLY A 311 -0.95 -27.17 20.78
N ASP A 312 -0.06 -26.46 20.07
CA ASP A 312 1.19 -25.91 20.59
C ASP A 312 0.97 -24.58 21.36
N ARG A 313 -0.18 -23.92 21.15
CA ARG A 313 -0.56 -22.66 21.80
C ARG A 313 -2.00 -22.72 22.29
N GLU A 314 -2.25 -22.14 23.47
CA GLU A 314 -3.60 -21.95 24.01
C GLU A 314 -4.29 -20.76 23.34
N GLU A 315 -5.62 -20.79 23.30
CA GLU A 315 -6.43 -19.68 22.79
C GLU A 315 -6.30 -18.46 23.72
N VAL A 316 -6.07 -17.30 23.10
CA VAL A 316 -6.00 -15.98 23.74
C VAL A 316 -6.72 -14.97 22.85
N ASP A 317 -7.05 -13.80 23.39
CA ASP A 317 -7.67 -12.73 22.62
C ASP A 317 -6.80 -12.33 21.41
N ILE A 318 -7.44 -12.10 20.27
CA ILE A 318 -6.75 -11.62 19.05
C ILE A 318 -6.08 -10.28 19.32
N VAL A 319 -6.82 -9.34 19.90
CA VAL A 319 -6.35 -8.00 20.20
C VAL A 319 -6.90 -7.55 21.55
N ALA A 320 -6.02 -7.03 22.40
CA ALA A 320 -6.33 -6.49 23.73
C ALA A 320 -5.14 -5.69 24.26
N ASP A 321 -5.39 -4.84 25.25
CA ASP A 321 -4.36 -4.19 26.07
C ASP A 321 -3.75 -5.19 27.08
N GLY A 322 -2.55 -4.90 27.57
CA GLY A 322 -1.90 -5.65 28.65
C GLY A 322 -0.95 -6.76 28.20
N GLY A 323 -0.64 -6.87 26.91
CA GLY A 323 0.45 -7.71 26.38
C GLY A 323 0.25 -9.23 26.42
N THR A 324 -0.99 -9.71 26.61
CA THR A 324 -1.32 -11.15 26.62
C THR A 324 -2.03 -11.65 25.36
N SER A 325 -2.53 -10.74 24.54
CA SER A 325 -3.19 -10.99 23.26
C SER A 325 -2.21 -11.41 22.16
N VAL A 326 -2.73 -11.79 20.99
CA VAL A 326 -1.90 -12.02 19.80
C VAL A 326 -1.25 -10.72 19.34
N ILE A 327 -2.04 -9.65 19.29
CA ILE A 327 -1.67 -8.29 18.91
C ILE A 327 -2.00 -7.36 20.07
N ASP A 328 -1.01 -6.62 20.56
CA ASP A 328 -1.23 -5.65 21.64
C ASP A 328 -1.94 -4.40 21.13
N ALA A 329 -2.80 -3.78 21.95
CA ALA A 329 -3.53 -2.56 21.60
C ALA A 329 -2.60 -1.45 21.07
N SER A 330 -1.43 -1.27 21.68
CA SER A 330 -0.43 -0.27 21.26
C SER A 330 0.07 -0.47 19.82
N THR A 331 0.02 -1.70 19.30
CA THR A 331 0.38 -2.00 17.90
C THR A 331 -0.64 -1.42 16.94
N MET A 332 -1.93 -1.45 17.30
CA MET A 332 -3.01 -0.92 16.47
C MET A 332 -3.16 0.59 16.61
N GLU A 333 -2.98 1.14 17.81
CA GLU A 333 -2.88 2.59 18.04
C GLU A 333 -1.75 3.24 17.22
N SER A 334 -0.70 2.48 16.93
CA SER A 334 0.42 2.94 16.09
C SER A 334 0.08 3.04 14.59
N CYS A 335 -1.04 2.47 14.14
CA CYS A 335 -1.42 2.45 12.73
C CYS A 335 -2.01 3.78 12.29
N MET A 336 -1.32 4.46 11.36
CA MET A 336 -1.78 5.76 10.83
C MET A 336 -2.83 5.67 9.72
N SER A 337 -3.34 4.46 9.44
CA SER A 337 -4.25 4.16 8.33
C SER A 337 -3.90 4.88 7.02
N CYS A 338 -2.65 4.76 6.57
CA CYS A 338 -2.16 5.51 5.41
C CYS A 338 -2.07 4.66 4.12
N MET A 339 -2.25 3.34 4.19
CA MET A 339 -2.17 2.41 3.05
C MET A 339 -0.77 2.17 2.44
N ALA A 340 0.32 2.74 2.99
CA ALA A 340 1.69 2.48 2.49
C ALA A 340 2.03 0.99 2.42
N CYS A 341 1.63 0.24 3.45
CA CYS A 341 1.87 -1.20 3.57
C CYS A 341 1.15 -2.02 2.48
N MET A 342 -0.05 -1.60 2.08
CA MET A 342 -0.86 -2.27 1.06
C MET A 342 -0.34 -1.95 -0.33
N ASP A 343 -0.03 -0.68 -0.60
CA ASP A 343 0.52 -0.25 -1.87
C ASP A 343 1.86 -0.96 -2.20
N ALA A 344 2.75 -1.06 -1.20
CA ALA A 344 4.02 -1.77 -1.34
C ALA A 344 3.92 -3.30 -1.34
N CYS A 345 2.74 -3.88 -1.08
CA CYS A 345 2.56 -5.32 -0.97
C CYS A 345 2.49 -5.97 -2.37
N PRO A 346 3.43 -6.87 -2.73
CA PRO A 346 3.45 -7.43 -4.08
C PRO A 346 2.39 -8.50 -4.34
N VAL A 347 1.61 -8.83 -3.31
CA VAL A 347 0.58 -9.89 -3.33
C VAL A 347 -0.76 -9.37 -2.82
N ASP A 348 -0.93 -8.04 -2.73
CA ASP A 348 -2.15 -7.32 -2.35
C ASP A 348 -2.80 -7.86 -1.05
N ILE A 349 -2.01 -7.96 0.03
CA ILE A 349 -2.55 -8.19 1.39
C ILE A 349 -3.25 -6.93 1.88
N GLU A 350 -4.50 -7.10 2.32
CA GLU A 350 -5.40 -6.04 2.76
C GLU A 350 -5.17 -5.78 4.26
N HIS A 351 -4.07 -5.10 4.57
CA HIS A 351 -3.64 -4.84 5.95
C HIS A 351 -4.59 -3.87 6.68
N VAL A 352 -4.90 -2.73 6.05
CA VAL A 352 -5.65 -1.63 6.70
C VAL A 352 -7.04 -2.10 7.12
N THR A 353 -7.74 -2.86 6.27
CA THR A 353 -9.06 -3.41 6.61
C THR A 353 -8.99 -4.30 7.85
N GLN A 354 -8.04 -5.24 7.90
CA GLN A 354 -7.82 -6.10 9.08
C GLN A 354 -7.44 -5.32 10.34
N PHE A 355 -6.68 -4.24 10.20
CA PHE A 355 -6.27 -3.41 11.33
C PHE A 355 -7.45 -2.61 11.86
N THR A 356 -8.31 -2.09 10.98
CA THR A 356 -9.56 -1.44 11.38
C THR A 356 -10.52 -2.43 12.05
N GLU A 357 -10.64 -3.68 11.59
CA GLU A 357 -11.46 -4.67 12.31
C GLU A 357 -10.92 -4.93 13.73
N MET A 358 -9.60 -4.98 13.92
CA MET A 358 -9.00 -5.09 15.25
C MET A 358 -9.21 -3.82 16.10
N ASN A 359 -9.18 -2.63 15.49
CA ASN A 359 -9.56 -1.38 16.16
C ASN A 359 -11.02 -1.39 16.61
N ARG A 360 -11.94 -1.86 15.77
CA ARG A 360 -13.35 -2.04 16.14
C ARG A 360 -13.49 -2.94 17.37
N ARG A 361 -12.74 -4.04 17.41
CA ARG A 361 -12.72 -4.92 18.59
C ARG A 361 -12.22 -4.20 19.86
N LEU A 362 -11.16 -3.39 19.76
CA LEU A 362 -10.65 -2.60 20.88
C LEU A 362 -11.69 -1.59 21.37
N THR A 363 -12.37 -0.92 20.46
CA THR A 363 -13.42 0.05 20.73
C THR A 363 -14.62 -0.58 21.44
N GLU A 364 -15.19 -1.65 20.88
CA GLU A 364 -16.36 -2.34 21.45
C GLU A 364 -16.08 -3.01 22.79
N SER A 365 -14.81 -3.34 23.06
CA SER A 365 -14.38 -3.88 24.35
C SER A 365 -13.99 -2.79 25.37
N GLY A 366 -14.14 -1.50 25.04
CA GLY A 366 -13.83 -0.38 25.91
C GLY A 366 -12.33 -0.20 26.19
N GLN A 367 -11.49 -0.59 25.24
CA GLN A 367 -10.02 -0.53 25.32
C GLN A 367 -9.43 0.52 24.36
N MET A 368 -10.23 1.51 23.97
CA MET A 368 -9.77 2.65 23.18
C MET A 368 -8.79 3.51 23.99
N ASN A 369 -7.84 4.15 23.32
CA ASN A 369 -6.98 5.15 23.93
C ASN A 369 -7.82 6.31 24.49
N LYS A 370 -7.47 6.81 25.68
CA LYS A 370 -8.27 7.85 26.37
C LYS A 370 -8.37 9.17 25.61
N ASN A 371 -7.31 9.62 24.95
CA ASN A 371 -7.36 10.88 24.22
C ASN A 371 -8.22 10.73 22.95
N VAL A 372 -8.22 9.54 22.34
CA VAL A 372 -9.12 9.19 21.23
C VAL A 372 -10.57 9.12 21.73
N GLU A 373 -10.81 8.49 22.88
CA GLU A 373 -12.13 8.44 23.52
C GLU A 373 -12.67 9.86 23.76
N ASP A 374 -11.86 10.79 24.25
CA ASP A 374 -12.25 12.19 24.43
C ASP A 374 -12.65 12.87 23.11
N ALA A 375 -11.87 12.67 22.03
CA ALA A 375 -12.18 13.22 20.70
C ALA A 375 -13.46 12.61 20.09
N VAL A 376 -13.64 11.29 20.22
CA VAL A 376 -14.85 10.56 19.81
C VAL A 376 -16.07 11.07 20.59
N MET A 377 -15.94 11.27 21.90
CA MET A 377 -17.02 11.81 22.73
C MET A 377 -17.35 13.26 22.41
N ASN A 378 -16.36 14.08 22.03
CA ASN A 378 -16.59 15.43 21.50
C ASN A 378 -17.39 15.36 20.20
N ALA A 379 -16.97 14.52 19.24
CA ALA A 379 -17.69 14.34 17.98
C ALA A 379 -19.13 13.85 18.20
N PHE A 380 -19.37 12.94 19.14
CA PHE A 380 -20.72 12.50 19.50
C PHE A 380 -21.58 13.61 20.13
N GLN A 381 -21.01 14.47 20.98
CA GLN A 381 -21.78 15.47 21.73
C GLN A 381 -21.95 16.82 21.01
N LYS A 382 -21.00 17.13 20.12
CA LYS A 382 -20.81 18.45 19.49
C LYS A 382 -20.66 18.36 17.99
N GLY A 383 -20.58 17.15 17.43
CA GLY A 383 -20.42 17.01 15.99
C GLY A 383 -19.05 17.38 15.45
N ASN A 384 -18.10 17.73 16.32
CA ASN A 384 -16.72 18.05 15.97
C ASN A 384 -15.76 17.51 17.01
N THR A 385 -14.53 17.22 16.60
CA THR A 385 -13.52 16.60 17.46
C THR A 385 -12.92 17.56 18.49
N PHE A 386 -13.14 18.88 18.33
CA PHE A 386 -12.63 19.93 19.21
C PHE A 386 -13.53 20.17 20.45
N GLY A 387 -14.76 19.64 20.44
CA GLY A 387 -15.72 19.85 21.53
C GLY A 387 -16.30 21.28 21.58
N GLU A 388 -16.13 22.04 20.50
CA GLU A 388 -16.61 23.42 20.40
C GLU A 388 -18.10 23.46 20.03
N PRO A 389 -18.85 24.53 20.38
CA PRO A 389 -20.25 24.67 19.97
C PRO A 389 -20.40 24.87 18.45
N ASP A 390 -21.42 24.25 17.86
CA ASP A 390 -21.70 24.23 16.40
C ASP A 390 -21.80 25.65 15.82
N ARG A 391 -22.41 26.58 16.57
CA ARG A 391 -22.54 28.01 16.21
C ARG A 391 -21.20 28.75 16.00
N LYS A 392 -20.08 28.17 16.44
CA LYS A 392 -18.74 28.74 16.24
C LYS A 392 -18.05 28.22 14.99
N ARG A 393 -18.60 27.18 14.33
CA ARG A 393 -18.01 26.61 13.12
C ARG A 393 -17.71 27.67 12.05
N PRO A 394 -18.59 28.66 11.78
CA PRO A 394 -18.32 29.68 10.76
C PRO A 394 -17.50 30.87 11.27
N ASP A 395 -17.05 30.91 12.54
CA ASP A 395 -16.38 32.09 13.14
C ASP A 395 -15.13 32.52 12.34
N TRP A 396 -14.47 31.60 11.61
CA TRP A 396 -13.32 31.91 10.75
C TRP A 396 -13.65 32.86 9.60
N ALA A 397 -14.92 32.91 9.17
CA ALA A 397 -15.38 33.77 8.08
C ALA A 397 -15.55 35.24 8.51
N ASP A 398 -15.64 35.53 9.81
CA ASP A 398 -15.83 36.90 10.34
C ASP A 398 -14.65 37.83 10.01
N ASP A 399 -13.47 37.27 9.73
CA ASP A 399 -12.25 38.02 9.38
C ASP A 399 -12.12 38.31 7.86
N LEU A 400 -13.10 37.88 7.04
CA LEU A 400 -13.12 38.18 5.61
C LEU A 400 -13.81 39.52 5.32
N ASP A 401 -13.38 40.19 4.25
CA ASP A 401 -13.99 41.44 3.78
C ASP A 401 -15.30 41.22 2.98
N PHE A 402 -15.74 39.97 2.83
CA PHE A 402 -16.93 39.55 2.12
C PHE A 402 -17.70 38.48 2.91
N GLU A 403 -18.98 38.31 2.60
CA GLU A 403 -19.85 37.32 3.25
C GLU A 403 -19.74 35.99 2.50
N VAL A 404 -19.44 34.93 3.23
CA VAL A 404 -19.44 33.57 2.67
C VAL A 404 -20.89 33.15 2.41
N PRO A 405 -21.24 32.58 1.25
CA PRO A 405 -22.63 32.21 0.98
C PRO A 405 -23.11 31.02 1.84
N ASP A 406 -24.34 31.11 2.36
CA ASP A 406 -25.01 30.00 3.07
C ASP A 406 -25.77 29.11 2.07
N ALA A 407 -25.30 27.87 1.87
CA ALA A 407 -25.89 26.91 0.94
C ALA A 407 -27.25 26.37 1.40
N ARG A 408 -27.62 26.60 2.67
CA ARG A 408 -28.93 26.22 3.22
C ARG A 408 -30.02 27.21 2.84
N GLU A 409 -29.63 28.43 2.47
CA GLU A 409 -30.57 29.50 2.11
C GLU A 409 -30.64 29.76 0.60
N GLN A 410 -29.67 29.30 -0.18
CA GLN A 410 -29.61 29.53 -1.62
C GLN A 410 -29.01 28.35 -2.40
N SER A 411 -29.39 28.28 -3.68
CA SER A 411 -28.85 27.31 -4.64
C SER A 411 -27.42 27.71 -5.04
N VAL A 412 -26.50 26.74 -5.10
CA VAL A 412 -25.07 26.95 -5.38
C VAL A 412 -24.53 25.88 -6.35
N GLU A 413 -23.50 26.16 -7.14
CA GLU A 413 -22.84 25.10 -7.93
C GLU A 413 -22.06 24.16 -7.01
N TYR A 414 -21.26 24.72 -6.10
CA TYR A 414 -20.39 23.98 -5.20
C TYR A 414 -20.82 24.09 -3.72
N LEU A 415 -21.26 22.97 -3.15
CA LEU A 415 -21.37 22.83 -1.69
C LEU A 415 -19.98 22.56 -1.10
N TRP A 416 -19.42 23.56 -0.43
CA TRP A 416 -18.11 23.46 0.18
C TRP A 416 -18.21 22.95 1.62
N TYR A 417 -17.75 21.72 1.82
CA TYR A 417 -17.50 21.12 3.12
C TYR A 417 -16.17 21.63 3.68
N VAL A 418 -16.25 22.44 4.74
CA VAL A 418 -15.10 23.15 5.32
C VAL A 418 -14.26 22.19 6.16
N GLY A 419 -14.90 21.42 7.04
CA GLY A 419 -14.29 20.44 7.93
C GLY A 419 -13.84 21.03 9.26
N ASP A 420 -13.57 20.15 10.23
CA ASP A 420 -13.29 20.55 11.62
C ASP A 420 -12.01 21.39 11.78
N TYR A 421 -10.90 20.97 11.17
CA TYR A 421 -9.62 21.68 11.33
C TYR A 421 -9.68 23.10 10.77
N PRO A 422 -10.10 23.32 9.51
CA PRO A 422 -10.23 24.68 8.99
C PRO A 422 -11.28 25.53 9.72
N SER A 423 -12.24 24.91 10.42
CA SER A 423 -13.25 25.64 11.20
C SER A 423 -12.77 26.06 12.58
N TYR A 424 -12.05 25.20 13.31
CA TYR A 424 -11.77 25.37 14.73
C TYR A 424 -10.29 25.53 15.11
N ASP A 425 -9.35 25.03 14.30
CA ASP A 425 -7.92 25.16 14.59
C ASP A 425 -7.39 26.50 14.06
N GLU A 426 -6.80 27.33 14.94
CA GLU A 426 -6.37 28.70 14.62
C GLU A 426 -5.43 28.76 13.41
N ARG A 427 -4.52 27.79 13.23
CA ARG A 427 -3.60 27.77 12.08
C ARG A 427 -4.32 27.38 10.80
N ASN A 428 -5.25 26.43 10.86
CA ASN A 428 -5.99 25.94 9.70
C ASN A 428 -7.14 26.88 9.28
N GLN A 429 -7.62 27.78 10.14
CA GLN A 429 -8.55 28.84 9.74
C GLN A 429 -7.98 29.75 8.64
N HIS A 430 -6.65 29.88 8.55
CA HIS A 430 -6.01 30.57 7.43
C HIS A 430 -6.21 29.86 6.09
N ILE A 431 -6.28 28.52 6.08
CA ILE A 431 -6.56 27.72 4.87
C ILE A 431 -7.99 27.99 4.41
N ALA A 432 -8.98 27.97 5.32
CA ALA A 432 -10.37 28.27 4.99
C ALA A 432 -10.51 29.69 4.40
N ARG A 433 -9.92 30.70 5.05
CA ARG A 433 -9.95 32.09 4.56
C ARG A 433 -9.27 32.23 3.20
N SER A 434 -8.16 31.53 2.97
CA SER A 434 -7.43 31.57 1.70
C SER A 434 -8.25 30.92 0.59
N LEU A 435 -8.85 29.76 0.83
CA LEU A 435 -9.72 29.10 -0.15
C LEU A 435 -10.96 29.94 -0.48
N ALA A 436 -11.61 30.54 0.53
CA ALA A 436 -12.71 31.46 0.32
C ALA A 436 -12.29 32.65 -0.56
N THR A 437 -11.11 33.22 -0.31
CA THR A 437 -10.56 34.34 -1.10
C THR A 437 -10.30 33.92 -2.56
N VAL A 438 -9.81 32.71 -2.79
CA VAL A 438 -9.61 32.15 -4.14
C VAL A 438 -10.94 31.99 -4.87
N PHE A 439 -11.96 31.43 -4.21
CA PHE A 439 -13.29 31.25 -4.79
C PHE A 439 -13.98 32.59 -5.09
N GLU A 440 -13.94 33.54 -4.16
CA GLU A 440 -14.49 34.88 -4.36
C GLU A 440 -13.79 35.60 -5.52
N THR A 441 -12.46 35.53 -5.59
CA THR A 441 -11.67 36.16 -6.67
C THR A 441 -11.99 35.57 -8.05
N ALA A 442 -12.17 34.25 -8.12
CA ALA A 442 -12.53 33.55 -9.36
C ALA A 442 -14.02 33.67 -9.72
N GLY A 443 -14.86 34.19 -8.82
CA GLY A 443 -16.32 34.25 -9.01
C GLY A 443 -16.96 32.87 -9.05
N VAL A 444 -16.48 31.93 -8.23
CA VAL A 444 -17.07 30.60 -8.08
C VAL A 444 -18.43 30.74 -7.40
N ASP A 445 -19.43 29.99 -7.88
CA ASP A 445 -20.73 29.87 -7.21
C ASP A 445 -20.65 28.77 -6.15
N TYR A 446 -20.39 29.15 -4.89
CA TYR A 446 -20.19 28.22 -3.78
C TYR A 446 -20.99 28.61 -2.55
N GLY A 447 -21.19 27.68 -1.62
CA GLY A 447 -21.70 27.98 -0.28
C GLY A 447 -21.32 26.91 0.74
N ILE A 448 -21.42 27.22 2.02
CA ILE A 448 -21.10 26.32 3.15
C ILE A 448 -22.35 25.98 3.96
N LEU A 449 -22.24 25.00 4.86
CA LEU A 449 -23.34 24.52 5.72
C LEU A 449 -23.43 25.20 7.08
N TYR A 450 -22.48 26.07 7.42
CA TYR A 450 -22.46 26.78 8.70
C TYR A 450 -22.60 25.80 9.89
N GLU A 451 -23.52 26.03 10.83
CA GLU A 451 -23.70 25.19 12.01
C GLU A 451 -24.29 23.79 11.74
N ASP A 452 -24.77 23.49 10.52
CA ASP A 452 -25.33 22.17 10.18
C ASP A 452 -24.26 21.16 9.72
N GLU A 453 -23.02 21.60 9.53
CA GLU A 453 -21.90 20.71 9.19
C GLU A 453 -21.41 19.90 10.41
N GLN A 454 -21.32 18.57 10.25
CA GLN A 454 -20.73 17.65 11.21
C GLN A 454 -19.38 17.11 10.71
N ASN A 455 -18.58 16.55 11.61
CA ASN A 455 -17.36 15.82 11.29
C ASN A 455 -17.63 14.72 10.25
N ASP A 456 -16.76 14.56 9.25
CA ASP A 456 -16.98 13.63 8.15
C ASP A 456 -16.92 12.16 8.59
N GLY A 457 -16.30 11.90 9.74
CA GLY A 457 -16.23 10.59 10.37
C GLY A 457 -15.05 9.73 9.90
N ASN A 458 -14.10 10.26 9.10
CA ASN A 458 -12.95 9.49 8.62
C ASN A 458 -12.24 8.77 9.78
N ASP A 459 -11.56 9.52 10.64
CA ASP A 459 -10.77 8.94 11.73
C ASP A 459 -11.62 8.19 12.75
N ILE A 460 -12.84 8.65 13.03
CA ILE A 460 -13.82 7.95 13.89
C ILE A 460 -13.99 6.49 13.43
N ARG A 461 -14.17 6.29 12.12
CA ARG A 461 -14.30 4.95 11.54
C ARG A 461 -12.99 4.16 11.61
N ARG A 462 -11.83 4.80 11.38
CA ARG A 462 -10.52 4.10 11.36
C ARG A 462 -10.06 3.69 12.77
N VAL A 463 -10.43 4.44 13.81
CA VAL A 463 -10.23 4.03 15.22
C VAL A 463 -11.26 2.99 15.69
N GLY A 464 -12.22 2.64 14.83
CA GLY A 464 -13.11 1.50 15.03
C GLY A 464 -14.46 1.82 15.67
N GLU A 465 -14.82 3.10 15.83
CA GLU A 465 -16.14 3.47 16.34
C GLU A 465 -17.14 3.57 15.17
N GLU A 466 -17.69 2.43 14.75
CA GLU A 466 -18.59 2.39 13.59
C GLU A 466 -19.93 3.07 13.89
N GLY A 467 -20.48 2.90 15.10
CA GLY A 467 -21.80 3.45 15.45
C GLY A 467 -21.85 4.97 15.37
N LEU A 468 -20.82 5.67 15.87
CA LEU A 468 -20.72 7.12 15.70
C LEU A 468 -20.50 7.52 14.24
N TYR A 469 -19.70 6.75 13.48
CA TYR A 469 -19.52 7.03 12.06
C TYR A 469 -20.84 6.95 11.28
N GLU A 470 -21.68 5.94 11.54
CA GLU A 470 -23.01 5.85 10.91
C GLU A 470 -23.87 7.07 11.23
N MET A 471 -23.90 7.53 12.49
CA MET A 471 -24.62 8.73 12.91
C MET A 471 -24.14 9.98 12.18
N LEU A 472 -22.82 10.23 12.16
CA LEU A 472 -22.23 11.39 11.50
C LEU A 472 -22.51 11.38 10.00
N ALA A 473 -22.44 10.21 9.36
CA ALA A 473 -22.76 10.06 7.94
C ALA A 473 -24.23 10.36 7.67
N GLU A 474 -25.16 9.82 8.45
CA GLU A 474 -26.60 10.07 8.31
C GLU A 474 -26.95 11.56 8.52
N ASP A 475 -26.37 12.21 9.53
CA ASP A 475 -26.60 13.63 9.81
C ASP A 475 -26.04 14.54 8.71
N ASN A 476 -24.82 14.29 8.22
CA ASN A 476 -24.25 15.05 7.11
C ASN A 476 -25.03 14.85 5.80
N ILE A 477 -25.45 13.61 5.50
CA ILE A 477 -26.27 13.34 4.30
C ILE A 477 -27.60 14.08 4.39
N ALA A 478 -28.24 14.11 5.56
CA ALA A 478 -29.47 14.88 5.75
C ALA A 478 -29.26 16.39 5.54
N ALA A 479 -28.15 16.95 6.04
CA ALA A 479 -27.80 18.35 5.81
C ALA A 479 -27.52 18.65 4.32
N PHE A 480 -26.86 17.74 3.62
CA PHE A 480 -26.64 17.84 2.19
C PHE A 480 -27.96 17.78 1.40
N ASP A 481 -28.86 16.85 1.74
CA ASP A 481 -30.16 16.67 1.08
C ASP A 481 -31.11 17.88 1.24
N ASP A 482 -30.93 18.67 2.29
CA ASP A 482 -31.67 19.92 2.52
C ASP A 482 -31.15 21.10 1.67
N CYS A 483 -30.01 20.96 0.99
CA CYS A 483 -29.39 21.97 0.13
C CYS A 483 -29.66 21.71 -1.37
N ASP A 484 -29.65 22.77 -2.19
CA ASP A 484 -29.74 22.67 -3.66
C ASP A 484 -28.37 22.96 -4.28
N TYR A 485 -27.65 21.91 -4.70
CA TYR A 485 -26.29 22.03 -5.21
C TYR A 485 -25.97 21.03 -6.34
N GLU A 486 -24.90 21.30 -7.11
CA GLU A 486 -24.48 20.41 -8.20
C GLU A 486 -23.29 19.50 -7.83
N LYS A 487 -22.32 20.01 -7.07
CA LYS A 487 -21.07 19.31 -6.73
C LYS A 487 -20.67 19.58 -5.28
N THR A 488 -19.93 18.65 -4.67
CA THR A 488 -19.35 18.83 -3.34
C THR A 488 -17.85 19.12 -3.45
N VAL A 489 -17.35 20.06 -2.66
CA VAL A 489 -15.91 20.36 -2.55
C VAL A 489 -15.46 20.18 -1.12
N CYS A 490 -14.34 19.49 -0.92
CA CYS A 490 -13.76 19.23 0.39
C CYS A 490 -12.43 19.97 0.54
N THR A 491 -12.24 20.66 1.68
CA THR A 491 -10.94 21.23 2.05
C THR A 491 -9.89 20.17 2.39
N ASP A 492 -10.34 19.03 2.93
CA ASP A 492 -9.46 17.99 3.45
C ASP A 492 -9.54 16.69 2.63
N PRO A 493 -8.41 16.03 2.33
CA PRO A 493 -8.40 14.76 1.62
C PRO A 493 -9.12 13.60 2.31
N HIS A 494 -9.25 13.62 3.65
CA HIS A 494 -9.92 12.58 4.42
C HIS A 494 -11.43 12.65 4.19
N SER A 495 -12.03 13.84 4.26
CA SER A 495 -13.43 14.05 3.91
C SER A 495 -13.71 13.77 2.44
N TYR A 496 -12.81 14.19 1.53
CA TYR A 496 -12.88 13.79 0.11
C TYR A 496 -12.95 12.26 -0.04
N ASN A 497 -12.07 11.52 0.64
CA ASN A 497 -12.09 10.07 0.60
C ASN A 497 -13.39 9.48 1.16
N THR A 498 -13.81 9.95 2.33
CA THR A 498 -14.99 9.44 3.05
C THR A 498 -16.26 9.64 2.22
N PHE A 499 -16.49 10.85 1.70
CA PHE A 499 -17.68 11.14 0.91
C PHE A 499 -17.69 10.43 -0.45
N SER A 500 -16.54 10.32 -1.11
CA SER A 500 -16.45 9.68 -2.44
C SER A 500 -16.55 8.16 -2.39
N ASN A 501 -16.10 7.52 -1.31
CA ASN A 501 -15.92 6.06 -1.27
C ASN A 501 -16.73 5.33 -0.19
N GLU A 502 -17.30 6.04 0.78
CA GLU A 502 -17.89 5.41 1.96
C GLU A 502 -19.30 5.89 2.32
N TYR A 503 -19.67 7.12 1.98
CA TYR A 503 -21.01 7.67 2.25
C TYR A 503 -22.09 7.07 1.34
N ASP A 504 -21.73 6.52 0.18
CA ASP A 504 -22.64 5.80 -0.71
C ASP A 504 -23.29 4.58 -0.03
N GLN A 505 -22.58 3.96 0.91
CA GLN A 505 -23.08 2.87 1.77
C GLN A 505 -24.27 3.30 2.66
N PHE A 506 -24.47 4.60 2.83
CA PHE A 506 -25.49 5.25 3.67
C PHE A 506 -26.51 6.06 2.85
N GLY A 507 -26.45 5.98 1.51
CA GLY A 507 -27.43 6.60 0.63
C GLY A 507 -27.02 7.96 0.06
N PHE A 508 -25.76 8.38 0.20
CA PHE A 508 -25.28 9.60 -0.44
C PHE A 508 -25.23 9.45 -1.96
N GLU A 509 -26.10 10.17 -2.67
CA GLU A 509 -26.26 10.03 -4.13
C GLU A 509 -25.15 10.74 -4.94
N ASN A 510 -24.45 11.71 -4.33
CA ASN A 510 -23.48 12.58 -5.02
C ASN A 510 -22.01 12.13 -4.90
N ALA A 511 -21.75 10.88 -4.50
CA ALA A 511 -20.40 10.34 -4.32
C ALA A 511 -19.49 10.48 -5.55
N ASP A 512 -20.04 10.43 -6.77
CA ASP A 512 -19.31 10.60 -8.03
C ASP A 512 -18.95 12.07 -8.36
N SER A 513 -19.50 13.04 -7.62
CA SER A 513 -19.35 14.49 -7.85
C SER A 513 -18.74 15.22 -6.65
N VAL A 514 -17.93 14.51 -5.86
CA VAL A 514 -17.11 15.07 -4.79
C VAL A 514 -15.72 15.38 -5.33
N TYR A 515 -15.17 16.54 -4.97
CA TYR A 515 -13.84 16.98 -5.38
C TYR A 515 -13.04 17.42 -4.16
N HIS A 516 -11.74 17.15 -4.18
CA HIS A 516 -10.82 17.90 -3.33
C HIS A 516 -10.64 19.31 -3.89
N TYR A 517 -10.49 20.33 -3.04
CA TYR A 517 -10.42 21.74 -3.49
C TYR A 517 -9.36 21.97 -4.56
N THR A 518 -8.22 21.26 -4.52
CA THR A 518 -7.15 21.42 -5.52
C THR A 518 -7.60 21.04 -6.92
N GLN A 519 -8.54 20.10 -7.08
CA GLN A 519 -9.08 19.70 -8.38
C GLN A 519 -9.99 20.79 -8.96
N VAL A 520 -10.74 21.49 -8.11
CA VAL A 520 -11.55 22.64 -8.53
C VAL A 520 -10.65 23.81 -8.90
N VAL A 521 -9.67 24.13 -8.04
CA VAL A 521 -8.74 25.23 -8.24
C VAL A 521 -7.85 25.03 -9.47
N GLU A 522 -7.43 23.80 -9.79
CA GLU A 522 -6.74 23.48 -11.04
C GLU A 522 -7.59 23.91 -12.26
N GLY A 523 -8.90 23.67 -12.23
CA GLY A 523 -9.83 24.15 -13.26
C GLY A 523 -9.79 25.67 -13.40
N LEU A 524 -9.88 26.40 -12.27
CA LEU A 524 -9.84 27.87 -12.24
C LEU A 524 -8.53 28.44 -12.78
N VAL A 525 -7.41 27.80 -12.44
CA VAL A 525 -6.08 28.14 -12.98
C VAL A 525 -6.04 27.97 -14.49
N ASN A 526 -6.50 26.81 -15.00
CA ASN A 526 -6.49 26.49 -16.42
C ASN A 526 -7.40 27.41 -17.25
N GLU A 527 -8.50 27.88 -16.66
CA GLU A 527 -9.42 28.85 -17.26
C GLU A 527 -8.89 30.29 -17.20
N GLY A 528 -7.80 30.53 -16.46
CA GLY A 528 -7.23 31.86 -16.25
C GLY A 528 -8.06 32.75 -15.32
N ALA A 529 -8.98 32.16 -14.55
CA ALA A 529 -9.90 32.88 -13.66
C ALA A 529 -9.16 33.65 -12.54
N LEU A 530 -7.96 33.17 -12.16
CA LEU A 530 -7.15 33.76 -11.10
C LEU A 530 -6.12 34.80 -11.61
N GLY A 531 -6.04 35.03 -12.93
CA GLY A 531 -5.15 36.05 -13.49
C GLY A 531 -3.65 35.80 -13.28
N LEU A 532 -3.25 34.54 -13.11
CA LEU A 532 -1.85 34.14 -12.90
C LEU A 532 -1.13 33.95 -14.24
N SER A 533 0.12 34.40 -14.27
CA SER A 533 1.04 34.29 -15.39
C SER A 533 2.13 33.23 -15.19
N GLY A 534 2.23 32.66 -13.98
CA GLY A 534 3.27 31.70 -13.60
C GLY A 534 4.62 32.34 -13.36
N THR A 535 4.65 33.61 -12.94
CA THR A 535 5.86 34.39 -12.67
C THR A 535 5.75 35.28 -11.43
N GLU A 536 4.71 35.07 -10.62
CA GLU A 536 4.35 35.92 -9.48
C GLU A 536 5.29 35.71 -8.29
N LEU A 537 5.67 34.47 -8.03
CA LEU A 537 6.55 34.06 -6.93
C LEU A 537 7.87 33.48 -7.48
N ASP A 538 8.97 33.67 -6.75
CA ASP A 538 10.30 33.16 -7.08
C ASP A 538 10.87 32.17 -6.03
N ASP A 539 10.04 31.74 -5.06
CA ASP A 539 10.39 30.76 -4.04
C ASP A 539 10.73 29.38 -4.64
N THR A 540 11.61 28.64 -3.99
CA THR A 540 11.80 27.20 -4.20
C THR A 540 10.98 26.43 -3.18
N VAL A 541 10.08 25.58 -3.65
CA VAL A 541 9.14 24.85 -2.79
C VAL A 541 9.26 23.35 -3.01
N THR A 542 8.94 22.58 -1.97
CA THR A 542 8.68 21.14 -2.11
C THR A 542 7.23 20.85 -1.75
N TYR A 543 6.70 19.72 -2.22
CA TYR A 543 5.30 19.35 -2.00
C TYR A 543 5.17 17.99 -1.31
N HIS A 544 4.30 17.92 -0.31
CA HIS A 544 3.92 16.67 0.33
C HIS A 544 2.61 16.13 -0.23
N ASP A 545 2.64 14.93 -0.80
CA ASP A 545 1.42 14.19 -1.18
C ASP A 545 0.68 13.65 0.05
N PRO A 546 -0.54 14.14 0.36
CA PRO A 546 -1.36 13.61 1.44
C PRO A 546 -1.81 12.18 1.11
N CYS A 547 -1.84 11.32 2.13
CA CYS A 547 -2.13 9.90 1.94
C CYS A 547 -3.50 9.66 1.29
N HIS A 548 -4.54 10.33 1.81
CA HIS A 548 -5.92 10.17 1.34
C HIS A 548 -6.17 10.81 -0.04
N LEU A 549 -5.39 11.83 -0.46
CA LEU A 549 -5.51 12.38 -1.81
C LEU A 549 -4.81 11.48 -2.83
N GLY A 550 -3.55 11.16 -2.54
CA GLY A 550 -2.68 10.42 -3.44
C GLY A 550 -2.86 8.91 -3.40
N ARG A 551 -2.42 8.26 -2.31
CA ARG A 551 -2.44 6.79 -2.22
C ARG A 551 -3.86 6.23 -2.32
N TYR A 552 -4.83 6.85 -1.64
CA TYR A 552 -6.20 6.36 -1.67
C TYR A 552 -6.86 6.68 -3.00
N ASN A 553 -6.94 7.96 -3.39
CA ASN A 553 -7.77 8.36 -4.53
C ASN A 553 -7.02 8.49 -5.86
N GLY A 554 -5.69 8.41 -5.86
CA GLY A 554 -4.86 8.47 -7.06
C GLY A 554 -4.71 9.88 -7.63
N GLU A 555 -5.07 10.91 -6.86
CA GLU A 555 -4.91 12.31 -7.26
C GLU A 555 -3.54 12.82 -6.81
N PHE A 556 -2.72 13.20 -7.79
CA PHE A 556 -1.35 13.67 -7.57
C PHE A 556 -1.07 14.96 -8.34
N GLU A 557 -1.72 15.19 -9.47
CA GLU A 557 -1.27 16.24 -10.38
C GLU A 557 -1.98 17.56 -10.13
N ALA A 558 -3.28 17.55 -9.75
CA ALA A 558 -4.01 18.79 -9.50
C ALA A 558 -3.31 19.73 -8.48
N PRO A 559 -2.82 19.26 -7.31
CA PRO A 559 -2.05 20.12 -6.40
C PRO A 559 -0.77 20.67 -7.02
N ARG A 560 -0.06 19.85 -7.82
CA ARG A 560 1.21 20.25 -8.45
C ARG A 560 1.00 21.30 -9.54
N GLU A 561 -0.06 21.17 -10.33
CA GLU A 561 -0.41 22.17 -11.35
C GLU A 561 -0.78 23.50 -10.70
N VAL A 562 -1.55 23.50 -9.61
CA VAL A 562 -1.86 24.72 -8.84
C VAL A 562 -0.59 25.35 -8.27
N VAL A 563 0.30 24.56 -7.66
CA VAL A 563 1.59 25.06 -7.14
C VAL A 563 2.44 25.67 -8.26
N ARG A 564 2.59 25.00 -9.42
CA ARG A 564 3.38 25.54 -10.54
C ARG A 564 2.80 26.83 -11.11
N ALA A 565 1.48 26.99 -11.07
CA ALA A 565 0.80 28.16 -11.61
C ALA A 565 1.12 29.47 -10.87
N THR A 566 1.65 29.41 -9.64
CA THR A 566 2.09 30.59 -8.88
C THR A 566 3.46 31.12 -9.32
N GLY A 567 4.20 30.35 -10.12
CA GLY A 567 5.53 30.71 -10.62
C GLY A 567 6.71 30.18 -9.79
N VAL A 568 6.44 29.54 -8.65
CA VAL A 568 7.48 28.92 -7.81
C VAL A 568 8.25 27.80 -8.53
N THR A 569 9.45 27.53 -8.05
CA THR A 569 10.24 26.36 -8.47
C THR A 569 9.89 25.16 -7.59
N LEU A 570 9.14 24.19 -8.13
CA LEU A 570 8.81 22.95 -7.41
C LEU A 570 9.95 21.93 -7.50
N ASP A 571 10.64 21.68 -6.39
CA ASP A 571 11.66 20.62 -6.22
C ASP A 571 11.09 19.46 -5.39
N GLU A 572 10.84 18.32 -6.04
CA GLU A 572 10.14 17.20 -5.39
C GLU A 572 11.06 16.37 -4.48
N MET A 573 10.57 16.01 -3.29
CA MET A 573 11.22 15.01 -2.44
C MET A 573 11.36 13.66 -3.16
N PRO A 574 12.42 12.86 -2.87
CA PRO A 574 12.62 11.55 -3.50
C PRO A 574 11.45 10.60 -3.34
N ARG A 575 10.84 10.56 -2.14
CA ARG A 575 9.58 9.86 -1.90
C ARG A 575 8.42 10.80 -2.21
N ASN A 576 7.87 10.73 -3.42
CA ASN A 576 6.67 11.47 -3.82
C ASN A 576 5.61 10.54 -4.42
N ARG A 577 4.43 11.09 -4.71
CA ARG A 577 3.25 10.36 -5.20
C ARG A 577 2.90 9.18 -4.28
N SER A 578 2.75 7.98 -4.84
CA SER A 578 2.46 6.75 -4.08
C SER A 578 3.52 6.40 -3.04
N ASP A 579 4.74 6.94 -3.18
CA ASP A 579 5.89 6.65 -2.31
C ASP A 579 5.99 7.62 -1.13
N SER A 580 5.17 8.69 -1.11
CA SER A 580 5.17 9.72 -0.06
C SER A 580 5.06 9.13 1.34
N PHE A 581 5.85 9.67 2.26
CA PHE A 581 5.90 9.25 3.67
C PHE A 581 4.81 9.96 4.49
N CYS A 582 4.12 9.24 5.38
CA CYS A 582 2.97 9.78 6.13
C CYS A 582 3.39 10.85 7.15
N CYS A 583 2.55 11.87 7.34
CA CYS A 583 2.71 12.91 8.37
C CYS A 583 2.55 12.39 9.81
N GLY A 584 1.81 11.29 10.00
CA GLY A 584 1.57 10.66 11.30
C GLY A 584 0.19 10.91 11.94
N GLY A 585 -0.66 11.77 11.34
CA GLY A 585 -1.93 12.21 11.95
C GLY A 585 -3.12 11.25 11.79
N GLY A 586 -3.23 10.55 10.66
CA GLY A 586 -4.39 9.67 10.39
C GLY A 586 -4.49 8.47 11.33
N GLY A 587 -5.64 7.79 11.33
CA GLY A 587 -5.89 6.64 12.20
C GLY A 587 -5.98 7.02 13.69
N GLY A 588 -6.35 8.27 13.99
CA GLY A 588 -6.37 8.83 15.34
C GLY A 588 -5.01 9.27 15.89
N GLY A 589 -3.93 9.18 15.10
CA GLY A 589 -2.58 9.58 15.51
C GLY A 589 -2.47 11.05 15.94
N LEU A 590 -3.37 11.90 15.46
CA LEU A 590 -3.50 13.31 15.79
C LEU A 590 -3.97 13.58 17.23
N TRP A 591 -4.66 12.62 17.84
CA TRP A 591 -5.17 12.73 19.22
C TRP A 591 -4.28 12.01 20.22
N MET A 592 -3.31 11.22 19.75
CA MET A 592 -2.48 10.36 20.57
C MET A 592 -1.07 10.92 20.73
N ASP A 593 -0.54 10.82 21.95
CA ASP A 593 0.86 11.15 22.24
C ASP A 593 1.72 9.88 22.16
N PHE A 594 2.78 9.92 21.36
CA PHE A 594 3.75 8.84 21.25
C PHE A 594 5.14 9.30 21.70
N ASP A 595 5.84 8.42 22.41
CA ASP A 595 7.27 8.58 22.70
C ASP A 595 8.07 8.06 21.51
N GLU A 596 8.40 8.95 20.58
CA GLU A 596 9.07 8.65 19.32
C GLU A 596 10.13 9.69 18.99
N GLU A 597 11.30 9.23 18.53
CA GLU A 597 12.40 10.08 18.12
C GLU A 597 13.11 9.44 16.91
N PRO A 598 13.05 10.04 15.69
CA PRO A 598 12.25 11.21 15.32
C PRO A 598 10.77 10.87 15.04
N LYS A 599 9.90 11.89 15.09
CA LYS A 599 8.51 11.78 14.63
C LYS A 599 8.44 11.57 13.11
N PRO A 600 7.36 10.97 12.57
CA PRO A 600 7.16 10.85 11.13
C PRO A 600 7.19 12.19 10.38
N SER A 601 6.60 13.25 10.98
CA SER A 601 6.62 14.60 10.43
C SER A 601 8.03 15.21 10.40
N GLU A 602 8.83 14.99 11.45
CA GLU A 602 10.23 15.42 11.52
C GLU A 602 11.10 14.73 10.47
N GLU A 603 10.97 13.42 10.31
CA GLU A 603 11.71 12.65 9.28
C GLU A 603 11.36 13.12 7.86
N ARG A 604 10.10 13.52 7.64
CA ARG A 604 9.67 14.04 6.35
C ARG A 604 10.17 15.46 6.07
N ILE A 605 10.25 16.32 7.09
CA ILE A 605 10.88 17.65 6.96
C ILE A 605 12.40 17.51 6.76
N ARG A 606 13.05 16.57 7.45
CA ARG A 606 14.45 16.21 7.18
C ARG A 606 14.66 15.83 5.72
N GLU A 607 13.80 14.98 5.16
CA GLU A 607 13.87 14.59 3.74
C GLU A 607 13.73 15.80 2.80
N ALA A 608 12.83 16.75 3.12
CA ALA A 608 12.67 17.98 2.34
C ALA A 608 13.94 18.84 2.29
N LEU A 609 14.71 18.91 3.38
CA LEU A 609 15.89 19.77 3.50
C LEU A 609 17.21 19.06 3.16
N GLU A 610 17.28 17.73 3.30
CA GLU A 610 18.53 16.98 3.14
C GLU A 610 18.57 16.10 1.89
N ASP A 611 17.42 15.61 1.41
CA ASP A 611 17.36 14.59 0.37
C ASP A 611 16.78 15.11 -0.97
N THR A 612 16.29 16.35 -1.01
CA THR A 612 15.93 17.07 -2.25
C THR A 612 17.18 17.57 -2.99
N ASP A 613 17.06 17.88 -4.29
CA ASP A 613 18.19 18.41 -5.07
C ASP A 613 18.49 19.87 -4.67
N ALA A 614 17.47 20.63 -4.26
CA ALA A 614 17.59 21.98 -3.70
C ALA A 614 18.15 21.98 -2.26
N GLY A 615 17.93 20.92 -1.48
CA GLY A 615 18.44 20.79 -0.12
C GLY A 615 18.01 21.95 0.80
N PRO A 616 18.94 22.66 1.46
CA PRO A 616 18.59 23.77 2.36
C PRO A 616 18.10 25.03 1.63
N ASP A 617 18.10 25.04 0.29
CA ASP A 617 17.56 26.14 -0.51
C ASP A 617 16.04 25.99 -0.74
N VAL A 618 15.38 24.98 -0.14
CA VAL A 618 13.91 24.87 -0.13
C VAL A 618 13.32 25.87 0.88
N ASP A 619 12.65 26.90 0.38
CA ASP A 619 12.05 27.96 1.19
C ASP A 619 10.79 27.48 1.93
N ARG A 620 9.95 26.69 1.24
CA ARG A 620 8.62 26.29 1.74
C ARG A 620 8.31 24.82 1.52
N PHE A 621 7.70 24.20 2.54
CA PHE A 621 7.11 22.88 2.52
C PHE A 621 5.60 23.00 2.31
N VAL A 622 5.15 22.70 1.09
CA VAL A 622 3.76 22.89 0.67
C VAL A 622 2.92 21.66 0.98
N VAL A 623 1.75 21.88 1.58
CA VAL A 623 0.75 20.84 1.90
C VAL A 623 -0.60 21.15 1.25
N ALA A 624 -1.43 20.13 1.08
CA ALA A 624 -2.81 20.26 0.59
C ALA A 624 -3.80 19.50 1.50
N CYS A 625 -3.54 19.50 2.81
CA CYS A 625 -4.32 18.76 3.79
C CYS A 625 -4.20 19.46 5.16
N PRO A 626 -5.31 19.98 5.71
CA PRO A 626 -5.34 20.60 7.04
C PRO A 626 -4.74 19.74 8.15
N MET A 627 -4.98 18.42 8.13
CA MET A 627 -4.36 17.53 9.11
C MET A 627 -2.83 17.46 8.95
N CYS A 628 -2.34 17.39 7.71
CA CYS A 628 -0.90 17.41 7.45
C CYS A 628 -0.29 18.73 7.90
N MET A 629 -0.98 19.85 7.69
CA MET A 629 -0.58 21.17 8.15
C MET A 629 -0.27 21.16 9.66
N THR A 630 -1.21 20.67 10.47
CA THR A 630 -1.02 20.55 11.93
C THR A 630 0.19 19.66 12.28
N MET A 631 0.31 18.50 11.65
CA MET A 631 1.39 17.54 11.93
C MET A 631 2.78 18.06 11.55
N TYR A 632 2.89 18.81 10.45
CA TYR A 632 4.17 19.39 10.02
C TYR A 632 4.52 20.67 10.78
N GLU A 633 3.55 21.47 11.23
CA GLU A 633 3.82 22.58 12.15
C GLU A 633 4.33 22.07 13.50
N ASP A 634 3.76 20.99 14.02
CA ASP A 634 4.30 20.31 15.21
C ASP A 634 5.70 19.78 14.94
N GLY A 635 5.91 19.02 13.85
CA GLY A 635 7.22 18.47 13.48
C GLY A 635 8.29 19.54 13.22
N ARG A 636 7.91 20.69 12.65
CA ARG A 636 8.81 21.84 12.45
C ARG A 636 9.31 22.38 13.79
N LYS A 637 8.41 22.51 14.77
CA LYS A 637 8.73 23.00 16.12
C LYS A 637 9.53 21.99 16.93
N THR A 638 9.12 20.73 16.95
CA THR A 638 9.77 19.70 17.77
C THR A 638 11.09 19.21 17.16
N GLY A 639 11.20 19.21 15.83
CA GLY A 639 12.44 18.89 15.11
C GLY A 639 13.47 20.01 15.07
N GLY A 640 13.11 21.24 15.48
CA GLY A 640 14.00 22.40 15.49
C GLY A 640 14.25 23.03 14.12
N TYR A 641 13.28 22.91 13.20
CA TYR A 641 13.34 23.44 11.82
C TYR A 641 12.64 24.81 11.67
N GLU A 642 12.33 25.50 12.77
CA GLU A 642 11.56 26.76 12.75
C GLU A 642 12.22 27.85 11.89
N ASP A 643 13.55 27.92 11.93
CA ASP A 643 14.36 28.89 11.18
C ASP A 643 14.75 28.40 9.78
N ASP A 644 14.51 27.13 9.45
CA ASP A 644 15.02 26.48 8.24
C ASP A 644 13.98 26.39 7.11
N ILE A 645 12.70 26.17 7.43
CA ILE A 645 11.65 25.98 6.41
C ILE A 645 10.29 26.46 6.90
N GLU A 646 9.47 27.03 6.02
CA GLU A 646 8.08 27.40 6.32
C GLU A 646 7.11 26.28 5.89
N ILE A 647 6.03 26.04 6.65
CA ILE A 647 4.93 25.16 6.23
C ILE A 647 3.81 26.03 5.69
N THR A 648 3.34 25.74 4.46
CA THR A 648 2.35 26.56 3.75
C THR A 648 1.34 25.67 3.05
N ASP A 649 0.04 26.00 3.11
CA ASP A 649 -0.96 25.32 2.29
C ASP A 649 -0.96 25.84 0.84
N VAL A 650 -1.35 25.01 -0.12
CA VAL A 650 -1.47 25.39 -1.55
C VAL A 650 -2.32 26.66 -1.73
N THR A 651 -3.40 26.83 -0.95
CA THR A 651 -4.28 28.00 -1.04
C THR A 651 -3.62 29.28 -0.55
N GLU A 652 -2.81 29.22 0.50
CA GLU A 652 -2.07 30.39 1.02
C GLU A 652 -1.05 30.87 -0.03
N LEU A 653 -0.30 29.92 -0.62
CA LEU A 653 0.65 30.21 -1.71
C LEU A 653 -0.06 30.84 -2.92
N LEU A 654 -1.27 30.38 -3.22
CA LEU A 654 -2.07 30.89 -4.33
C LEU A 654 -2.57 32.32 -4.08
N VAL A 655 -3.02 32.62 -2.86
CA VAL A 655 -3.44 33.98 -2.49
C VAL A 655 -2.27 34.96 -2.59
N GLU A 656 -1.09 34.60 -2.10
CA GLU A 656 0.12 35.42 -2.25
C GLU A 656 0.43 35.74 -3.73
N ALA A 657 0.31 34.74 -4.60
CA ALA A 657 0.51 34.92 -6.04
C ALA A 657 -0.54 35.85 -6.66
N ILE A 658 -1.83 35.71 -6.28
CA ILE A 658 -2.92 36.58 -6.74
C ILE A 658 -2.66 38.04 -6.33
N GLU A 659 -2.25 38.27 -5.07
CA GLU A 659 -1.93 39.61 -4.56
C GLU A 659 -0.72 40.23 -5.28
N ALA A 660 0.33 39.44 -5.53
CA ALA A 660 1.51 39.87 -6.28
C ALA A 660 1.15 40.27 -7.73
N SER A 661 0.32 39.46 -8.41
CA SER A 661 -0.20 39.77 -9.75
C SER A 661 -1.02 41.06 -9.76
N GLY A 662 -1.93 41.25 -8.79
CA GLY A 662 -2.74 42.47 -8.65
C GLY A 662 -1.89 43.73 -8.44
N SER A 663 -0.84 43.64 -7.64
CA SER A 663 0.12 44.73 -7.42
C SER A 663 0.93 45.08 -8.68
N ALA A 664 1.37 44.07 -9.43
CA ALA A 664 2.07 44.25 -10.70
C ALA A 664 1.14 44.92 -11.75
N ALA A 665 -0.12 44.50 -11.84
CA ALA A 665 -1.10 45.11 -12.73
C ALA A 665 -1.40 46.58 -12.35
N ALA A 666 -1.51 46.89 -11.06
CA ALA A 666 -1.74 48.26 -10.58
C ALA A 666 -0.55 49.20 -10.86
N SER A 667 0.69 48.70 -10.77
CA SER A 667 1.90 49.49 -11.03
C SER A 667 2.15 49.76 -12.53
N GLY A 668 1.68 48.89 -13.43
CA GLY A 668 1.78 49.04 -14.88
C GLY A 668 0.86 50.09 -15.52
N VAL A 669 -0.15 50.59 -14.80
CA VAL A 669 -1.14 51.58 -15.31
C VAL A 669 -0.69 53.04 -15.10
N SER A 670 0.46 53.29 -14.47
CA SER A 670 0.96 54.64 -14.12
C SER A 670 1.80 55.33 -15.20
N GLU A 671 1.87 54.84 -16.45
CA GLU A 671 2.56 55.55 -17.53
C GLU A 671 1.64 55.86 -18.71
N THR A 672 0.73 56.84 -18.53
CA THR A 672 0.24 57.63 -19.66
C THR A 672 1.01 58.95 -19.69
N PRO A 673 1.83 59.24 -20.72
CA PRO A 673 2.49 60.54 -20.79
C PRO A 673 1.44 61.61 -21.05
N ALA A 674 1.29 62.53 -20.10
CA ALA A 674 0.55 63.78 -20.30
C ALA A 674 1.22 64.58 -21.43
N ALA A 675 0.63 64.55 -22.62
CA ALA A 675 0.96 65.50 -23.68
C ALA A 675 0.34 66.86 -23.31
N ALA A 676 1.19 67.80 -22.88
CA ALA A 676 0.86 69.21 -22.73
C ALA A 676 1.54 70.02 -23.83
N ASP A 677 0.71 70.85 -24.49
CA ASP A 677 0.95 71.99 -25.39
C ASP A 677 1.74 71.84 -26.71
#